data_AF-A0A540W762-F1
#
_entry.id   AF-A0A540W762-F1
#
_cell.length_a   1.000
_cell.length_b   1.000
_cell.length_c   1.000
_cell.angle_alpha   90.00
_cell.angle_beta   90.00
_cell.angle_gamma   90.00
#
_symmetry.space_group_name_H-M   'P 1'
#
loop_
_entity.id
_entity.type
_entity.pdbx_description
1 polymer ?
#
loop_
_entity_poly.entity_id
_entity_poly.type
_entity_poly.pdbx_seq_one_letter_code
_entity_poly.pdbx_strand_id
1 'polypeptide(L)'
;MTHRLTAPRPGWTADTDVVVVGSGVAGLTAALGARQAGLRVTVVSKAMLDDGSTRWAQGGVAAALGEGDSPEQHLTDTLVAGAGLCDEPAVRVLVTEGPGAVRRLIEQGAAFDTDPVGELMLTREGGHHRRRIVHAGGDASGAEISRALVAAVRSAPDIELVEHAMVLDLLKDAEGHAAGLTLHVMGEGSRDGVGAIRARAVVLATGGMGQVFSATTNPAVSTGDGVALALRAGAEAADLEFVQFHPTVLWLGPQSHGQQPLVSEAVRGEGAHLVDAAGIRFMVGQHELAELAPRDIVAKGIIRRMQEQDADHMYLDGRHFGAEMWAERFPTVLASCRAHGIDPVTEPIPISPAAHFASGGVRTDLHGRTSVPGLYACGEVACTGVHGANRLASNSLLEGLVFAERIVADLTGRHRAGELPERTVDVAAAEAAQPVPLPAPETRARIQHLMSRGAGVLRSAESLAETTAGLAELSRDAAADAAEQKPADPRVETWEAANLLLVATALVTAAAARTETRGCHWREDHPERDDARWQRHLITTLDTTGVRLTDSTLAESTEEHRHMAHEHLPMAEEPGGCGDSCGCGDTEGYETGLDPALAELLEEAGLDPVEVEDIATLALAEDLAGGEDVTSVATVPADAVATADFTAREAGTVAGLRIAEAVVSLICEEEFEVERHVEDGDQVEAGQVLLSVRSRTRDLLTAERTALNLLCHLSGIATATRAWADALVGTGAVVRDTRKTHPGLRSLQKYAVRCGGGVNHRMSLSDAALIKDNHVVAAGGVAEAFRAVKAAYPELPVEVEVDTLEQIPPVLDAGAELILLDNFTVEQLKEAVQLVAGRAKLEASGGLTLATARAVGETGVDYLAVGALTHSAPVLDIGLDLRS
;
A
#
# COMPACT_ATOMS: atom_id res chain seq x y z
N MET A 1 -20.44 21.46 -17.74
CA MET A 1 -19.88 22.24 -16.62
C MET A 1 -19.09 21.26 -15.75
N THR A 2 -17.97 21.68 -15.18
CA THR A 2 -17.12 20.84 -14.33
C THR A 2 -17.28 21.20 -12.87
N HIS A 3 -17.05 20.21 -12.02
CA HIS A 3 -17.02 20.35 -10.57
C HIS A 3 -15.57 20.26 -10.09
N ARG A 4 -15.29 20.80 -8.90
CA ARG A 4 -13.99 20.67 -8.25
C ARG A 4 -14.13 20.52 -6.74
N LEU A 5 -13.20 19.84 -6.11
CA LEU A 5 -13.07 19.87 -4.66
C LEU A 5 -12.68 21.28 -4.20
N THR A 6 -13.24 21.68 -3.07
CA THR A 6 -12.78 22.87 -2.36
C THR A 6 -11.39 22.57 -1.81
N ALA A 7 -10.38 23.35 -2.20
CA ALA A 7 -8.99 23.17 -1.81
C ALA A 7 -8.23 24.50 -1.93
N PRO A 8 -7.12 24.68 -1.18
CA PRO A 8 -6.19 25.79 -1.37
C PRO A 8 -5.75 25.95 -2.83
N ARG A 9 -5.29 27.16 -3.19
CA ARG A 9 -4.69 27.39 -4.51
C ARG A 9 -3.39 26.59 -4.64
N PRO A 10 -3.08 26.04 -5.82
CA PRO A 10 -1.78 25.43 -6.06
C PRO A 10 -0.63 26.39 -5.74
N GLY A 11 0.21 26.01 -4.77
CA GLY A 11 1.41 26.77 -4.36
C GLY A 11 2.62 26.51 -5.26
N TRP A 12 2.58 25.44 -6.04
CA TRP A 12 3.63 25.06 -6.99
C TRP A 12 3.05 24.47 -8.28
N THR A 13 3.87 24.45 -9.34
CA THR A 13 3.50 23.85 -10.63
C THR A 13 4.67 23.05 -11.21
N ALA A 14 4.39 21.90 -11.81
CA ALA A 14 5.37 21.05 -12.52
C ALA A 14 4.86 20.65 -13.92
N ASP A 15 5.77 20.25 -14.80
CA ASP A 15 5.47 19.91 -16.21
C ASP A 15 5.97 18.52 -16.57
N THR A 16 5.11 17.69 -17.15
CA THR A 16 5.46 16.34 -17.62
C THR A 16 4.77 16.01 -18.95
N ASP A 17 5.26 15.07 -19.76
CA ASP A 17 4.50 14.68 -20.96
C ASP A 17 3.26 13.88 -20.57
N VAL A 18 3.43 12.90 -19.67
CA VAL A 18 2.36 12.03 -19.19
C VAL A 18 2.40 11.97 -17.67
N VAL A 19 1.27 12.29 -17.03
CA VAL A 19 1.09 12.01 -15.60
C VAL A 19 0.25 10.74 -15.44
N VAL A 20 0.80 9.76 -14.71
CA VAL A 20 0.13 8.50 -14.39
C VAL A 20 -0.28 8.55 -12.92
N VAL A 21 -1.57 8.37 -12.66
CA VAL A 21 -2.14 8.42 -11.31
C VAL A 21 -2.44 7.02 -10.82
N GLY A 22 -1.66 6.53 -9.88
CA GLY A 22 -1.74 5.19 -9.31
C GLY A 22 -0.53 4.33 -9.65
N SER A 23 -0.11 3.54 -8.68
CA SER A 23 1.12 2.73 -8.66
C SER A 23 0.84 1.21 -8.73
N GLY A 24 -0.40 0.81 -9.07
CA GLY A 24 -0.73 -0.59 -9.32
C GLY A 24 -0.14 -1.13 -10.62
N VAL A 25 -0.43 -2.40 -10.93
CA VAL A 25 0.03 -3.09 -12.15
C VAL A 25 -0.22 -2.27 -13.42
N ALA A 26 -1.39 -1.65 -13.55
CA ALA A 26 -1.75 -0.84 -14.71
C ALA A 26 -0.91 0.44 -14.82
N GLY A 27 -0.78 1.18 -13.72
CA GLY A 27 -0.07 2.46 -13.68
C GLY A 27 1.43 2.30 -13.91
N LEU A 28 2.08 1.34 -13.23
CA LEU A 28 3.53 1.13 -13.40
C LEU A 28 3.85 0.57 -14.78
N THR A 29 2.99 -0.29 -15.35
CA THR A 29 3.14 -0.75 -16.75
C THR A 29 3.03 0.42 -17.73
N ALA A 30 2.04 1.30 -17.55
CA ALA A 30 1.87 2.49 -18.38
C ALA A 30 3.08 3.44 -18.26
N ALA A 31 3.58 3.67 -17.05
CA ALA A 31 4.71 4.54 -16.80
C ALA A 31 6.00 4.04 -17.45
N LEU A 32 6.34 2.75 -17.26
CA LEU A 32 7.50 2.12 -17.88
C LEU A 32 7.42 2.15 -19.41
N GLY A 33 6.24 1.84 -19.97
CA GLY A 33 6.01 1.87 -21.41
C GLY A 33 6.12 3.27 -22.01
N ALA A 34 5.50 4.28 -21.37
CA ALA A 34 5.58 5.67 -21.82
C ALA A 34 7.03 6.20 -21.74
N ARG A 35 7.77 5.84 -20.69
CA ARG A 35 9.19 6.16 -20.56
C ARG A 35 10.02 5.52 -21.69
N GLN A 36 9.77 4.27 -22.04
CA GLN A 36 10.43 3.60 -23.17
C GLN A 36 10.12 4.27 -24.51
N ALA A 37 8.96 4.91 -24.64
CA ALA A 37 8.58 5.69 -25.82
C ALA A 37 9.26 7.07 -25.91
N GLY A 38 10.07 7.45 -24.91
CA GLY A 38 10.78 8.73 -24.86
C GLY A 38 9.97 9.89 -24.27
N LEU A 39 8.85 9.60 -23.61
CA LEU A 39 8.03 10.61 -22.94
C LEU A 39 8.56 10.87 -21.52
N ARG A 40 8.51 12.13 -21.06
CA ARG A 40 8.73 12.43 -19.63
C ARG A 40 7.50 12.01 -18.84
N VAL A 41 7.71 11.25 -17.77
CA VAL A 41 6.64 10.62 -17.00
C VAL A 41 6.74 11.02 -15.54
N THR A 42 5.61 11.40 -14.97
CA THR A 42 5.44 11.58 -13.52
C THR A 42 4.40 10.57 -13.03
N VAL A 43 4.74 9.77 -12.01
CA VAL A 43 3.82 8.84 -11.34
C VAL A 43 3.40 9.46 -10.02
N VAL A 44 2.09 9.60 -9.82
CA VAL A 44 1.49 10.10 -8.58
C VAL A 44 0.84 8.94 -7.84
N SER A 45 1.23 8.73 -6.58
CA SER A 45 0.68 7.69 -5.72
C SER A 45 0.24 8.29 -4.39
N LYS A 46 -0.98 7.95 -3.95
CA LYS A 46 -1.54 8.44 -2.67
C LYS A 46 -0.81 7.93 -1.44
N ALA A 47 -0.16 6.77 -1.55
CA ALA A 47 0.67 6.18 -0.51
C ALA A 47 1.97 5.69 -1.15
N MET A 48 2.67 4.74 -0.52
CA MET A 48 3.85 4.13 -1.13
C MET A 48 3.49 3.38 -2.41
N LEU A 49 4.46 3.19 -3.30
CA LEU A 49 4.24 2.50 -4.59
C LEU A 49 3.67 1.07 -4.44
N ASP A 50 3.95 0.38 -3.33
CA ASP A 50 3.50 -1.00 -3.08
C ASP A 50 2.27 -1.14 -2.16
N ASP A 51 1.61 -0.02 -1.82
CA ASP A 51 0.43 0.00 -0.94
C ASP A 51 -0.92 -0.22 -1.67
N GLY A 52 -0.90 -0.27 -3.01
CA GLY A 52 -2.10 -0.47 -3.82
C GLY A 52 -2.65 -1.92 -3.83
N SER A 53 -3.86 -2.12 -4.37
CA SER A 53 -4.52 -3.43 -4.42
C SER A 53 -3.72 -4.55 -5.12
N THR A 54 -2.78 -4.20 -6.02
CA THR A 54 -2.02 -5.18 -6.82
C THR A 54 -1.25 -6.17 -5.94
N ARG A 55 -0.57 -5.67 -4.90
CA ARG A 55 0.24 -6.50 -4.00
C ARG A 55 -0.58 -7.59 -3.29
N TRP A 56 -1.85 -7.32 -3.03
CA TRP A 56 -2.75 -8.19 -2.27
C TRP A 56 -3.41 -9.30 -3.11
N ALA A 57 -3.16 -9.34 -4.42
CA ALA A 57 -3.70 -10.41 -5.27
C ALA A 57 -2.99 -11.75 -4.96
N GLN A 58 -3.77 -12.76 -4.55
CA GLN A 58 -3.22 -14.07 -4.17
C GLN A 58 -3.19 -15.05 -5.36
N GLY A 59 -4.31 -15.14 -6.08
CA GLY A 59 -4.57 -16.15 -7.11
C GLY A 59 -3.53 -16.21 -8.22
N GLY A 60 -3.49 -15.19 -9.08
CA GLY A 60 -2.55 -15.10 -10.19
C GLY A 60 -3.06 -14.28 -11.36
N VAL A 61 -2.45 -14.48 -12.52
CA VAL A 61 -2.82 -13.82 -13.78
C VAL A 61 -3.34 -14.86 -14.76
N ALA A 62 -4.58 -14.71 -15.23
CA ALA A 62 -5.13 -15.62 -16.22
C ALA A 62 -4.60 -15.29 -17.62
N ALA A 63 -3.86 -16.19 -18.25
CA ALA A 63 -3.44 -16.06 -19.65
C ALA A 63 -3.30 -17.44 -20.30
N ALA A 64 -3.68 -17.56 -21.57
CA ALA A 64 -3.57 -18.80 -22.35
C ALA A 64 -2.09 -19.12 -22.69
N LEU A 65 -1.35 -19.61 -21.70
CA LEU A 65 0.09 -19.92 -21.76
C LEU A 65 0.36 -21.43 -21.88
N GLY A 66 -0.54 -22.27 -21.38
CA GLY A 66 -0.35 -23.71 -21.27
C GLY A 66 -0.73 -24.50 -22.53
N GLU A 67 -0.19 -25.72 -22.64
CA GLU A 67 -0.51 -26.63 -23.73
C GLU A 67 -2.01 -26.97 -23.78
N GLY A 68 -2.63 -26.80 -24.95
CA GLY A 68 -4.05 -27.12 -25.16
C GLY A 68 -5.05 -26.09 -24.63
N ASP A 69 -4.59 -24.91 -24.15
CA ASP A 69 -5.41 -23.72 -23.94
C ASP A 69 -5.31 -22.75 -25.13
N SER A 70 -6.27 -21.84 -25.26
CA SER A 70 -6.32 -20.87 -26.36
C SER A 70 -7.02 -19.56 -25.94
N PRO A 71 -6.68 -18.43 -26.58
CA PRO A 71 -7.42 -17.18 -26.42
C PRO A 71 -8.93 -17.34 -26.64
N GLU A 72 -9.37 -18.17 -27.58
CA GLU A 72 -10.80 -18.44 -27.83
C GLU A 72 -11.50 -19.15 -26.66
N GLN A 73 -10.81 -20.09 -26.00
CA GLN A 73 -11.34 -20.73 -24.79
C GLN A 73 -11.42 -19.76 -23.62
N HIS A 74 -10.41 -18.89 -23.46
CA HIS A 74 -10.42 -17.86 -22.42
C HIS A 74 -11.47 -16.77 -22.70
N LEU A 75 -11.69 -16.41 -23.97
CA LEU A 75 -12.78 -15.52 -24.41
C LEU A 75 -14.13 -16.08 -23.95
N THR A 76 -14.39 -17.35 -24.24
CA THR A 76 -15.65 -18.02 -23.88
C THR A 76 -15.89 -17.96 -22.37
N ASP A 77 -14.89 -18.30 -21.57
CA ASP A 77 -14.98 -18.27 -20.11
C ASP A 77 -15.28 -16.85 -19.60
N THR A 78 -14.64 -15.84 -20.19
CA THR A 78 -14.82 -14.44 -19.79
C THR A 78 -16.21 -13.91 -20.16
N LEU A 79 -16.71 -14.22 -21.36
CA LEU A 79 -18.05 -13.82 -21.80
C LEU A 79 -19.15 -14.46 -20.95
N VAL A 80 -18.98 -15.73 -20.58
CA VAL A 80 -19.90 -16.43 -19.67
C VAL A 80 -19.90 -15.76 -18.29
N ALA A 81 -18.72 -15.47 -17.75
CA ALA A 81 -18.58 -14.83 -16.45
C ALA A 81 -19.23 -13.44 -16.41
N GLY A 82 -19.08 -12.62 -17.46
CA GLY A 82 -19.66 -11.28 -17.52
C GLY A 82 -21.17 -11.21 -17.76
N ALA A 83 -21.86 -12.36 -17.78
CA ALA A 83 -23.31 -12.49 -17.82
C ALA A 83 -24.01 -11.68 -18.93
N GLY A 84 -23.39 -11.67 -20.12
CA GLY A 84 -23.94 -11.05 -21.32
C GLY A 84 -23.82 -9.54 -21.39
N LEU A 85 -22.97 -8.91 -20.56
CA LEU A 85 -22.62 -7.49 -20.62
C LEU A 85 -21.14 -7.23 -20.93
N CYS A 86 -20.38 -8.25 -21.34
CA CYS A 86 -19.04 -8.01 -21.88
C CYS A 86 -19.12 -7.32 -23.25
N ASP A 87 -18.22 -6.38 -23.50
CA ASP A 87 -17.85 -5.95 -24.85
C ASP A 87 -16.89 -7.01 -25.44
N GLU A 88 -17.39 -7.80 -26.39
CA GLU A 88 -16.61 -8.90 -26.98
C GLU A 88 -15.29 -8.43 -27.61
N PRO A 89 -15.23 -7.34 -28.41
CA PRO A 89 -13.97 -6.76 -28.85
C PRO A 89 -12.96 -6.52 -27.72
N ALA A 90 -13.38 -5.92 -26.61
CA ALA A 90 -12.50 -5.67 -25.46
C ALA A 90 -11.98 -6.98 -24.85
N VAL A 91 -12.86 -7.98 -24.66
CA VAL A 91 -12.45 -9.29 -24.15
C VAL A 91 -11.49 -9.98 -25.12
N ARG A 92 -11.73 -9.88 -26.42
CA ARG A 92 -10.86 -10.47 -27.45
C ARG A 92 -9.46 -9.85 -27.41
N VAL A 93 -9.36 -8.53 -27.23
CA VAL A 93 -8.08 -7.84 -27.01
C VAL A 93 -7.39 -8.42 -25.78
N LEU A 94 -8.07 -8.46 -24.63
CA LEU A 94 -7.53 -9.00 -23.39
C LEU A 94 -6.90 -10.39 -23.57
N VAL A 95 -7.67 -11.34 -24.09
CA VAL A 95 -7.25 -12.75 -24.11
C VAL A 95 -6.23 -13.05 -25.21
N THR A 96 -6.22 -12.27 -26.29
CA THR A 96 -5.26 -12.44 -27.40
C THR A 96 -3.91 -11.82 -27.05
N GLU A 97 -3.91 -10.65 -26.42
CA GLU A 97 -2.68 -9.93 -26.07
C GLU A 97 -2.11 -10.34 -24.72
N GLY A 98 -2.96 -10.91 -23.85
CA GLY A 98 -2.62 -11.33 -22.51
C GLY A 98 -1.37 -12.21 -22.39
N PRO A 99 -1.21 -13.29 -23.20
CA PRO A 99 0.00 -14.10 -23.18
C PRO A 99 1.27 -13.29 -23.50
N GLY A 100 1.18 -12.27 -24.35
CA GLY A 100 2.31 -11.39 -24.65
C GLY A 100 2.63 -10.46 -23.47
N ALA A 101 1.60 -9.92 -22.84
CA ALA A 101 1.75 -9.03 -21.68
C ALA A 101 2.40 -9.76 -20.49
N VAL A 102 2.00 -11.01 -20.20
CA VAL A 102 2.64 -11.82 -19.15
C VAL A 102 4.10 -12.10 -19.46
N ARG A 103 4.46 -12.39 -20.71
CA ARG A 103 5.88 -12.60 -21.09
C ARG A 103 6.73 -11.35 -20.87
N ARG A 104 6.21 -10.17 -21.23
CA ARG A 104 6.89 -8.89 -20.96
C ARG A 104 7.03 -8.61 -19.46
N LEU A 105 6.03 -8.98 -18.65
CA LEU A 105 6.13 -8.87 -17.20
C LEU A 105 7.24 -9.76 -16.63
N ILE A 106 7.41 -10.98 -17.17
CA ILE A 106 8.55 -11.86 -16.84
C ILE A 106 9.87 -11.21 -17.26
N GLU A 107 9.95 -10.65 -18.47
CA GLU A 107 11.14 -9.92 -18.95
C GLU A 107 11.49 -8.71 -18.07
N GLN A 108 10.49 -8.09 -17.44
CA GLN A 108 10.64 -7.00 -16.47
C GLN A 108 11.04 -7.48 -15.07
N GLY A 109 11.17 -8.79 -14.86
CA GLY A 109 11.74 -9.38 -13.65
C GLY A 109 10.75 -10.08 -12.74
N ALA A 110 9.49 -10.31 -13.17
CA ALA A 110 8.56 -11.14 -12.41
C ALA A 110 8.94 -12.63 -12.49
N ALA A 111 9.03 -13.28 -11.35
CA ALA A 111 9.40 -14.68 -11.19
C ALA A 111 8.18 -15.52 -10.79
N PHE A 112 7.58 -16.20 -11.78
CA PHE A 112 6.47 -17.13 -11.55
C PHE A 112 6.97 -18.54 -11.23
N ASP A 113 6.13 -19.31 -10.52
CA ASP A 113 6.45 -20.67 -10.10
C ASP A 113 6.60 -21.57 -11.34
N THR A 114 7.65 -22.38 -11.35
CA THR A 114 7.97 -23.33 -12.42
C THR A 114 8.08 -24.74 -11.88
N ASP A 115 7.78 -25.72 -12.74
CA ASP A 115 7.97 -27.13 -12.43
C ASP A 115 9.47 -27.52 -12.52
N PRO A 116 9.85 -28.76 -12.15
CA PRO A 116 11.25 -29.19 -12.18
C PRO A 116 11.91 -29.19 -13.57
N VAL A 117 11.14 -29.05 -14.66
CA VAL A 117 11.67 -28.94 -16.03
C VAL A 117 11.69 -27.50 -16.53
N GLY A 118 11.24 -26.54 -15.72
CA GLY A 118 11.28 -25.10 -15.99
C GLY A 118 10.04 -24.54 -16.68
N GLU A 119 8.97 -25.32 -16.81
CA GLU A 119 7.71 -24.86 -17.38
C GLU A 119 6.86 -24.14 -16.34
N LEU A 120 6.10 -23.12 -16.75
CA LEU A 120 5.24 -22.35 -15.84
C LEU A 120 4.18 -23.25 -15.20
N MET A 121 4.07 -23.18 -13.87
CA MET A 121 3.00 -23.84 -13.15
C MET A 121 1.70 -23.08 -13.32
N LEU A 122 0.64 -23.80 -13.73
CA LEU A 122 -0.68 -23.25 -13.99
C LEU A 122 -1.73 -23.87 -13.08
N THR A 123 -2.52 -23.01 -12.44
CA THR A 123 -3.68 -23.42 -11.61
C THR A 123 -5.00 -23.07 -12.29
N ARG A 124 -6.11 -23.49 -11.67
CA ARG A 124 -7.49 -23.23 -12.11
C ARG A 124 -8.28 -22.57 -10.98
N GLU A 125 -8.94 -21.46 -11.30
CA GLU A 125 -9.85 -20.73 -10.41
C GLU A 125 -11.29 -20.77 -10.92
N GLY A 126 -12.22 -20.17 -10.16
CA GLY A 126 -13.64 -20.17 -10.46
C GLY A 126 -13.95 -19.60 -11.85
N GLY A 127 -14.80 -20.29 -12.60
CA GLY A 127 -15.24 -19.89 -13.94
C GLY A 127 -14.30 -20.29 -15.09
N HIS A 128 -13.10 -20.82 -14.81
CA HIS A 128 -12.18 -21.28 -15.86
C HIS A 128 -12.38 -22.75 -16.22
N HIS A 129 -12.42 -23.07 -17.51
CA HIS A 129 -12.42 -24.46 -17.99
C HIS A 129 -11.01 -25.07 -18.09
N ARG A 130 -9.97 -24.23 -18.17
CA ARG A 130 -8.55 -24.65 -18.29
C ARG A 130 -7.70 -24.14 -17.13
N ARG A 131 -6.57 -24.82 -16.91
CA ARG A 131 -5.50 -24.33 -16.02
C ARG A 131 -4.70 -23.28 -16.78
N ARG A 132 -4.91 -22.01 -16.45
CA ARG A 132 -4.31 -20.87 -17.17
C ARG A 132 -3.87 -19.73 -16.27
N ILE A 133 -4.02 -19.91 -14.97
CA ILE A 133 -3.64 -18.91 -13.99
C ILE A 133 -2.20 -19.19 -13.62
N VAL A 134 -1.30 -18.33 -14.09
CA VAL A 134 0.10 -18.35 -13.66
C VAL A 134 0.19 -17.68 -12.28
N HIS A 135 0.98 -18.26 -11.38
CA HIS A 135 1.10 -17.82 -9.99
C HIS A 135 2.55 -17.79 -9.52
N ALA A 136 2.80 -17.09 -8.41
CA ALA A 136 4.12 -17.00 -7.79
C ALA A 136 4.03 -17.13 -6.26
N GLY A 137 4.99 -17.84 -5.66
CA GLY A 137 5.06 -18.02 -4.21
C GLY A 137 3.86 -18.75 -3.63
N GLY A 138 3.24 -19.65 -4.40
CA GLY A 138 1.97 -20.30 -4.04
C GLY A 138 0.77 -19.36 -4.19
N ASP A 139 0.52 -18.53 -3.17
CA ASP A 139 -0.62 -17.60 -3.08
C ASP A 139 -0.21 -16.13 -2.93
N ALA A 140 0.96 -15.75 -3.48
CA ALA A 140 1.56 -14.42 -3.36
C ALA A 140 1.82 -13.71 -4.70
N SER A 141 1.08 -14.08 -5.75
CA SER A 141 1.32 -13.62 -7.13
C SER A 141 1.36 -12.10 -7.29
N GLY A 142 0.44 -11.39 -6.63
CA GLY A 142 0.35 -9.94 -6.65
C GLY A 142 1.56 -9.26 -6.00
N ALA A 143 2.08 -9.82 -4.92
CA ALA A 143 3.26 -9.32 -4.24
C ALA A 143 4.50 -9.44 -5.12
N GLU A 144 4.65 -10.54 -5.85
CA GLU A 144 5.73 -10.73 -6.81
C GLU A 144 5.65 -9.77 -8.00
N ILE A 145 4.45 -9.57 -8.56
CA ILE A 145 4.22 -8.62 -9.66
C ILE A 145 4.52 -7.18 -9.22
N SER A 146 4.03 -6.81 -8.03
CA SER A 146 4.29 -5.49 -7.44
C SER A 146 5.79 -5.29 -7.20
N ARG A 147 6.48 -6.28 -6.62
CA ARG A 147 7.94 -6.24 -6.42
C ARG A 147 8.69 -5.99 -7.72
N ALA A 148 8.38 -6.75 -8.78
CA ALA A 148 9.05 -6.63 -10.07
C ALA A 148 8.85 -5.23 -10.70
N LEU A 149 7.60 -4.75 -10.76
CA LEU A 149 7.28 -3.46 -11.36
C LEU A 149 7.85 -2.27 -10.56
N VAL A 150 7.75 -2.32 -9.22
CA VAL A 150 8.34 -1.28 -8.35
C VAL A 150 9.85 -1.24 -8.51
N ALA A 151 10.51 -2.40 -8.55
CA ALA A 151 11.96 -2.47 -8.80
C ALA A 151 12.34 -1.88 -10.17
N ALA A 152 11.57 -2.19 -11.22
CA ALA A 152 11.81 -1.67 -12.57
C ALA A 152 11.65 -0.14 -12.63
N VAL A 153 10.63 0.41 -11.98
CA VAL A 153 10.38 1.86 -11.93
C VAL A 153 11.44 2.59 -11.09
N ARG A 154 11.81 2.07 -9.91
CA ARG A 154 12.88 2.64 -9.10
C ARG A 154 14.25 2.61 -9.78
N SER A 155 14.45 1.68 -10.71
CA SER A 155 15.67 1.61 -11.54
C SER A 155 15.64 2.56 -12.74
N ALA A 156 14.56 3.32 -12.94
CA ALA A 156 14.38 4.28 -14.03
C ALA A 156 14.33 5.72 -13.50
N PRO A 157 15.48 6.38 -13.29
CA PRO A 157 15.55 7.71 -12.65
C PRO A 157 14.87 8.84 -13.47
N ASP A 158 14.56 8.57 -14.74
CA ASP A 158 13.83 9.52 -15.60
C ASP A 158 12.31 9.56 -15.33
N ILE A 159 11.80 8.64 -14.51
CA ILE A 159 10.41 8.65 -14.03
C ILE A 159 10.38 9.43 -12.71
N GLU A 160 9.70 10.56 -12.69
CA GLU A 160 9.47 11.32 -11.45
C GLU A 160 8.41 10.59 -10.62
N LEU A 161 8.72 10.31 -9.36
CA LEU A 161 7.79 9.69 -8.41
C LEU A 161 7.32 10.74 -7.41
N VAL A 162 6.01 10.84 -7.25
CA VAL A 162 5.35 11.67 -6.24
C VAL A 162 4.49 10.73 -5.39
N GLU A 163 5.10 10.14 -4.36
CA GLU A 163 4.40 9.34 -3.34
C GLU A 163 3.70 10.28 -2.34
N HIS A 164 2.83 9.72 -1.49
CA HIS A 164 2.04 10.48 -0.52
C HIS A 164 1.24 11.64 -1.13
N ALA A 165 0.73 11.47 -2.35
CA ALA A 165 0.03 12.51 -3.08
C ALA A 165 -1.39 12.11 -3.50
N MET A 166 -2.38 12.80 -2.93
CA MET A 166 -3.78 12.64 -3.29
C MET A 166 -4.13 13.57 -4.46
N VAL A 167 -4.58 13.01 -5.57
CA VAL A 167 -5.13 13.81 -6.68
C VAL A 167 -6.47 14.43 -6.28
N LEU A 168 -6.69 15.68 -6.69
CA LEU A 168 -7.90 16.42 -6.35
C LEU A 168 -8.81 16.51 -7.57
N ASP A 169 -8.38 17.19 -8.63
CA ASP A 169 -9.20 17.42 -9.82
C ASP A 169 -8.37 17.46 -11.11
N LEU A 170 -9.03 17.17 -12.24
CA LEU A 170 -8.45 17.29 -13.58
C LEU A 170 -8.38 18.76 -13.99
N LEU A 171 -7.23 19.16 -14.54
CA LEU A 171 -7.09 20.43 -15.25
C LEU A 171 -7.44 20.23 -16.72
N LYS A 172 -8.21 21.17 -17.31
CA LYS A 172 -8.58 21.14 -18.72
C LYS A 172 -8.19 22.41 -19.44
N ASP A 173 -7.81 22.29 -20.71
CA ASP A 173 -7.57 23.42 -21.60
C ASP A 173 -8.89 24.10 -22.05
N ALA A 174 -8.78 25.12 -22.90
CA ALA A 174 -9.95 25.88 -23.37
C ALA A 174 -10.87 25.05 -24.30
N GLU A 175 -10.30 24.04 -24.95
CA GLU A 175 -10.97 23.09 -25.83
C GLU A 175 -11.63 21.95 -25.06
N GLY A 176 -11.30 21.80 -23.76
CA GLY A 176 -11.86 20.79 -22.86
C GLY A 176 -11.05 19.50 -22.80
N HIS A 177 -9.82 19.46 -23.34
CA HIS A 177 -8.91 18.35 -23.19
C HIS A 177 -8.29 18.31 -21.80
N ALA A 178 -7.92 17.14 -21.32
CA ALA A 178 -7.08 17.01 -20.13
C ALA A 178 -5.70 17.65 -20.38
N ALA A 179 -5.32 18.56 -19.50
CA ALA A 179 -4.08 19.33 -19.58
C ALA A 179 -3.25 19.23 -18.30
N GLY A 180 -3.58 18.29 -17.41
CA GLY A 180 -2.93 18.11 -16.12
C GLY A 180 -3.90 17.78 -15.00
N LEU A 181 -3.44 17.94 -13.76
CA LEU A 181 -4.24 17.73 -12.56
C LEU A 181 -3.75 18.60 -11.40
N THR A 182 -4.62 18.82 -10.43
CA THR A 182 -4.24 19.30 -9.10
C THR A 182 -4.12 18.12 -8.14
N LEU A 183 -3.24 18.27 -7.17
CA LEU A 183 -2.95 17.26 -6.16
C LEU A 183 -2.59 17.94 -4.84
N HIS A 184 -2.73 17.21 -3.75
CA HIS A 184 -2.17 17.55 -2.46
C HIS A 184 -1.09 16.54 -2.11
N VAL A 185 0.13 17.01 -1.86
CA VAL A 185 1.21 16.18 -1.34
C VAL A 185 1.13 16.26 0.19
N MET A 186 0.95 15.10 0.81
CA MET A 186 0.95 14.88 2.24
C MET A 186 2.41 14.74 2.66
N GLY A 187 2.90 15.64 3.51
CA GLY A 187 4.33 15.84 3.78
C GLY A 187 5.16 14.56 3.97
N GLU A 188 6.21 14.46 3.15
CA GLU A 188 7.48 13.72 3.26
C GLU A 188 8.26 14.02 1.94
N GLY A 189 8.60 15.30 1.67
CA GLY A 189 9.35 15.69 0.45
C GLY A 189 9.25 17.16 0.02
N SER A 190 10.09 17.57 -0.94
CA SER A 190 10.35 18.97 -1.41
C SER A 190 9.16 19.82 -1.90
N ARG A 191 7.95 19.26 -1.96
CA ARG A 191 6.73 19.93 -2.43
C ARG A 191 5.60 19.68 -1.45
N ASP A 192 5.42 20.57 -0.49
CA ASP A 192 4.30 20.50 0.46
C ASP A 192 3.05 21.23 -0.08
N GLY A 193 1.89 20.77 0.36
CA GLY A 193 0.61 21.41 0.10
C GLY A 193 0.01 21.10 -1.27
N VAL A 194 -0.93 21.95 -1.69
CA VAL A 194 -1.63 21.80 -2.96
C VAL A 194 -0.73 22.24 -4.11
N GLY A 195 -0.64 21.43 -5.17
CA GLY A 195 0.11 21.70 -6.38
C GLY A 195 -0.68 21.43 -7.66
N ALA A 196 -0.04 21.73 -8.79
CA ALA A 196 -0.55 21.44 -10.12
C ALA A 196 0.53 20.78 -10.99
N ILE A 197 0.19 19.68 -11.65
CA ILE A 197 1.03 19.06 -12.68
C ILE A 197 0.36 19.33 -14.02
N ARG A 198 1.03 20.05 -14.92
CA ARG A 198 0.60 20.24 -16.31
C ARG A 198 1.14 19.10 -17.16
N ALA A 199 0.25 18.43 -17.88
CA ALA A 199 0.58 17.26 -18.67
C ALA A 199 -0.10 17.30 -20.03
N ARG A 200 0.51 16.65 -21.03
CA ARG A 200 -0.11 16.50 -22.35
C ARG A 200 -1.16 15.38 -22.37
N ALA A 201 -1.05 14.44 -21.43
CA ALA A 201 -2.01 13.38 -21.19
C ALA A 201 -2.01 12.98 -19.70
N VAL A 202 -3.18 12.53 -19.23
CA VAL A 202 -3.39 12.02 -17.86
C VAL A 202 -3.87 10.58 -17.96
N VAL A 203 -3.22 9.66 -17.25
CA VAL A 203 -3.63 8.24 -17.18
C VAL A 203 -4.11 7.92 -15.77
N LEU A 204 -5.40 7.59 -15.62
CA LEU A 204 -5.96 7.11 -14.37
C LEU A 204 -5.72 5.59 -14.23
N ALA A 205 -5.07 5.20 -13.15
CA ALA A 205 -4.81 3.83 -12.74
C ALA A 205 -4.98 3.68 -11.20
N THR A 206 -5.96 4.39 -10.65
CA THR A 206 -6.14 4.60 -9.18
C THR A 206 -6.74 3.40 -8.44
N GLY A 207 -7.00 2.29 -9.12
CA GLY A 207 -7.69 1.13 -8.54
C GLY A 207 -9.19 1.37 -8.31
N GLY A 208 -9.81 0.45 -7.56
CA GLY A 208 -11.25 0.43 -7.34
C GLY A 208 -11.77 1.32 -6.22
N MET A 209 -13.00 0.99 -5.79
CA MET A 209 -13.82 1.78 -4.87
C MET A 209 -14.37 0.97 -3.69
N GLY A 210 -13.63 -0.07 -3.26
CA GLY A 210 -14.09 -0.98 -2.20
C GLY A 210 -14.36 -0.30 -0.85
N GLN A 211 -13.67 0.80 -0.54
CA GLN A 211 -13.84 1.56 0.71
C GLN A 211 -15.19 2.30 0.80
N VAL A 212 -16.03 2.23 -0.24
CA VAL A 212 -17.44 2.63 -0.19
C VAL A 212 -18.25 1.70 0.75
N PHE A 213 -17.77 0.48 1.01
CA PHE A 213 -18.39 -0.48 1.92
C PHE A 213 -17.63 -0.59 3.25
N SER A 214 -18.33 -0.97 4.33
CA SER A 214 -17.71 -1.16 5.65
C SER A 214 -16.68 -2.27 5.70
N ALA A 215 -16.84 -3.32 4.89
CA ALA A 215 -15.90 -4.43 4.80
C ALA A 215 -15.53 -4.68 3.33
N THR A 216 -14.22 -4.71 3.07
CA THR A 216 -13.67 -4.91 1.73
C THR A 216 -12.35 -5.66 1.79
N THR A 217 -11.92 -6.31 0.71
CA THR A 217 -10.54 -6.82 0.59
C THR A 217 -9.56 -5.74 0.12
N ASN A 218 -10.06 -4.59 -0.33
CA ASN A 218 -9.22 -3.53 -0.88
C ASN A 218 -8.51 -2.74 0.24
N PRO A 219 -7.28 -2.25 -0.01
CA PRO A 219 -6.55 -1.44 0.97
C PRO A 219 -7.28 -0.12 1.28
N ALA A 220 -6.84 0.55 2.35
CA ALA A 220 -7.45 1.79 2.84
C ALA A 220 -7.49 2.91 1.79
N VAL A 221 -6.55 2.89 0.83
CA VAL A 221 -6.42 3.87 -0.26
C VAL A 221 -7.43 3.72 -1.40
N SER A 222 -8.18 2.61 -1.49
CA SER A 222 -9.13 2.33 -2.59
C SER A 222 -10.48 3.02 -2.39
N THR A 223 -10.46 4.35 -2.38
CA THR A 223 -11.60 5.25 -2.08
C THR A 223 -12.36 5.74 -3.32
N GLY A 224 -12.06 5.21 -4.51
CA GLY A 224 -12.73 5.61 -5.76
C GLY A 224 -12.33 7.00 -6.27
N ASP A 225 -11.18 7.52 -5.86
CA ASP A 225 -10.73 8.88 -6.15
C ASP A 225 -10.68 9.19 -7.66
N GLY A 226 -10.16 8.26 -8.48
CA GLY A 226 -10.09 8.45 -9.93
C GLY A 226 -11.46 8.46 -10.62
N VAL A 227 -12.42 7.65 -10.15
CA VAL A 227 -13.80 7.68 -10.67
C VAL A 227 -14.49 8.99 -10.30
N ALA A 228 -14.31 9.45 -9.06
CA ALA A 228 -14.84 10.73 -8.60
C ALA A 228 -14.25 11.92 -9.39
N LEU A 229 -12.93 11.93 -9.61
CA LEU A 229 -12.23 12.92 -10.43
C LEU A 229 -12.75 12.92 -11.88
N ALA A 230 -12.89 11.75 -12.49
CA ALA A 230 -13.38 11.61 -13.86
C ALA A 230 -14.81 12.16 -14.00
N LEU A 231 -15.72 11.80 -13.08
CA LEU A 231 -17.09 12.31 -13.07
C LEU A 231 -17.12 13.84 -12.90
N ARG A 232 -16.34 14.41 -11.96
CA ARG A 232 -16.23 15.86 -11.78
C ARG A 232 -15.67 16.59 -13.01
N ALA A 233 -14.75 15.94 -13.73
CA ALA A 233 -14.21 16.44 -15.00
C ALA A 233 -15.22 16.39 -16.17
N GLY A 234 -16.35 15.69 -15.98
CA GLY A 234 -17.39 15.49 -16.99
C GLY A 234 -17.19 14.24 -17.85
N ALA A 235 -16.30 13.33 -17.47
CA ALA A 235 -16.13 12.05 -18.13
C ALA A 235 -17.32 11.12 -17.82
N GLU A 236 -17.52 10.15 -18.69
CA GLU A 236 -18.51 9.08 -18.51
C GLU A 236 -17.93 7.97 -17.63
N ALA A 237 -18.72 7.52 -16.66
CA ALA A 237 -18.51 6.24 -16.00
C ALA A 237 -19.59 5.27 -16.46
N ALA A 238 -19.33 3.97 -16.39
CA ALA A 238 -20.29 2.94 -16.77
C ALA A 238 -20.38 1.87 -15.68
N ASP A 239 -21.58 1.31 -15.53
CA ASP A 239 -21.79 0.02 -14.85
C ASP A 239 -21.35 -0.01 -13.37
N LEU A 240 -21.40 1.15 -12.71
CA LEU A 240 -20.96 1.35 -11.33
C LEU A 240 -21.71 0.45 -10.33
N GLU A 241 -22.93 0.00 -10.67
CA GLU A 241 -23.73 -0.91 -9.84
C GLU A 241 -23.12 -2.31 -9.71
N PHE A 242 -22.20 -2.70 -10.59
CA PHE A 242 -21.57 -4.02 -10.61
C PHE A 242 -20.27 -4.06 -9.79
N VAL A 243 -20.45 -4.18 -8.47
CA VAL A 243 -19.37 -4.47 -7.51
C VAL A 243 -19.40 -5.95 -7.14
N GLN A 244 -18.31 -6.65 -7.44
CA GLN A 244 -18.14 -8.05 -7.05
C GLN A 244 -17.78 -8.13 -5.57
N PHE A 245 -18.49 -9.00 -4.85
CA PHE A 245 -18.18 -9.37 -3.47
C PHE A 245 -17.42 -10.70 -3.47
N HIS A 246 -16.28 -10.75 -2.78
CA HIS A 246 -15.59 -12.01 -2.57
C HIS A 246 -16.35 -12.82 -1.50
N PRO A 247 -16.63 -14.12 -1.71
CA PRO A 247 -17.44 -14.89 -0.76
C PRO A 247 -16.75 -15.16 0.58
N THR A 248 -15.41 -15.26 0.58
CA THR A 248 -14.63 -15.72 1.72
C THR A 248 -13.56 -14.70 2.11
N VAL A 249 -13.91 -13.70 2.92
CA VAL A 249 -12.92 -12.96 3.72
C VAL A 249 -12.92 -13.48 5.15
N LEU A 250 -11.77 -13.42 5.82
CA LEU A 250 -11.64 -13.79 7.21
C LEU A 250 -12.50 -12.86 8.07
N TRP A 251 -13.47 -13.44 8.78
CA TRP A 251 -14.31 -12.66 9.69
C TRP A 251 -13.60 -12.53 11.04
N LEU A 252 -13.29 -11.29 11.43
CA LEU A 252 -12.52 -10.96 12.64
C LEU A 252 -13.38 -10.44 13.80
N GLY A 253 -14.71 -10.52 13.66
CA GLY A 253 -15.66 -10.03 14.66
C GLY A 253 -16.54 -8.89 14.14
N PRO A 254 -17.62 -8.55 14.87
CA PRO A 254 -18.62 -7.58 14.46
C PRO A 254 -18.11 -6.12 14.42
N GLN A 255 -16.98 -5.85 15.06
CA GLN A 255 -16.32 -4.54 15.04
C GLN A 255 -15.31 -4.40 13.88
N SER A 256 -15.05 -5.47 13.13
CA SER A 256 -14.10 -5.44 12.02
C SER A 256 -14.64 -4.62 10.85
N HIS A 257 -13.83 -3.68 10.36
CA HIS A 257 -14.16 -2.79 9.26
C HIS A 257 -12.91 -2.50 8.42
N GLY A 258 -13.08 -1.90 7.25
CA GLY A 258 -12.00 -1.63 6.30
C GLY A 258 -11.50 -2.90 5.62
N GLN A 259 -10.18 -2.99 5.42
CA GLN A 259 -9.54 -4.10 4.72
C GLN A 259 -9.60 -5.39 5.55
N GLN A 260 -10.23 -6.43 5.00
CA GLN A 260 -10.34 -7.75 5.59
C GLN A 260 -9.36 -8.73 4.91
N PRO A 261 -8.70 -9.63 5.67
CA PRO A 261 -7.84 -10.64 5.07
C PRO A 261 -8.61 -11.55 4.11
N LEU A 262 -8.10 -11.68 2.89
CA LEU A 262 -8.69 -12.55 1.88
C LEU A 262 -8.34 -14.01 2.17
N VAL A 263 -9.36 -14.87 2.15
CA VAL A 263 -9.18 -16.33 2.08
C VAL A 263 -9.38 -16.74 0.62
N SER A 264 -8.28 -17.05 -0.07
CA SER A 264 -8.24 -17.28 -1.52
C SER A 264 -9.35 -18.21 -2.01
N GLU A 265 -9.93 -17.89 -3.17
CA GLU A 265 -10.87 -18.77 -3.88
C GLU A 265 -10.26 -20.14 -4.19
N ALA A 266 -8.94 -20.20 -4.38
CA ALA A 266 -8.23 -21.46 -4.61
C ALA A 266 -8.44 -22.47 -3.45
N VAL A 267 -8.70 -22.02 -2.21
CA VAL A 267 -9.02 -22.89 -1.08
C VAL A 267 -10.32 -23.67 -1.33
N ARG A 268 -11.37 -23.02 -1.89
CA ARG A 268 -12.58 -23.72 -2.35
C ARG A 268 -12.27 -24.59 -3.56
N GLY A 269 -11.44 -24.09 -4.49
CA GLY A 269 -10.95 -24.81 -5.67
C GLY A 269 -10.31 -26.17 -5.38
N GLU A 270 -9.58 -26.27 -4.27
CA GLU A 270 -8.94 -27.52 -3.80
C GLU A 270 -9.87 -28.42 -2.97
N GLY A 271 -11.12 -27.99 -2.72
CA GLY A 271 -12.16 -28.84 -2.13
C GLY A 271 -12.69 -28.42 -0.75
N ALA A 272 -12.36 -27.23 -0.24
CA ALA A 272 -12.89 -26.77 1.04
C ALA A 272 -14.41 -26.59 1.00
N HIS A 273 -15.07 -26.90 2.11
CA HIS A 273 -16.53 -26.90 2.21
C HIS A 273 -17.06 -25.64 2.89
N LEU A 274 -18.12 -25.04 2.35
CA LEU A 274 -18.84 -23.95 3.02
C LEU A 274 -19.87 -24.55 3.96
N VAL A 275 -19.71 -24.29 5.26
CA VAL A 275 -20.53 -24.87 6.32
C VAL A 275 -21.08 -23.82 7.27
N ASP A 276 -22.25 -24.09 7.84
CA ASP A 276 -22.80 -23.28 8.93
C ASP A 276 -22.23 -23.72 10.30
N ALA A 277 -22.68 -23.08 11.38
CA ALA A 277 -22.23 -23.40 12.74
C ALA A 277 -22.55 -24.84 13.18
N ALA A 278 -23.50 -25.51 12.53
CA ALA A 278 -23.85 -26.91 12.77
C ALA A 278 -23.03 -27.88 11.90
N GLY A 279 -22.13 -27.36 11.05
CA GLY A 279 -21.34 -28.16 10.09
C GLY A 279 -22.11 -28.57 8.84
N ILE A 280 -23.29 -27.98 8.58
CA ILE A 280 -24.11 -28.31 7.42
C ILE A 280 -23.55 -27.60 6.19
N ARG A 281 -23.27 -28.37 5.13
CA ARG A 281 -22.89 -27.84 3.81
C ARG A 281 -24.07 -27.19 3.12
N PHE A 282 -24.28 -25.89 3.34
CA PHE A 282 -25.48 -25.19 2.89
C PHE A 282 -25.51 -24.86 1.39
N MET A 283 -24.37 -24.93 0.69
CA MET A 283 -24.32 -24.74 -0.77
C MET A 283 -24.80 -25.98 -1.55
N VAL A 284 -24.81 -27.16 -0.92
CA VAL A 284 -25.28 -28.40 -1.57
C VAL A 284 -26.78 -28.29 -1.83
N GLY A 285 -27.18 -28.53 -3.08
CA GLY A 285 -28.57 -28.40 -3.52
C GLY A 285 -28.99 -26.98 -3.90
N GLN A 286 -28.14 -25.96 -3.67
CA GLN A 286 -28.38 -24.58 -4.12
C GLN A 286 -27.87 -24.37 -5.55
N HIS A 287 -26.74 -24.99 -5.90
CA HIS A 287 -26.15 -24.96 -7.23
C HIS A 287 -25.49 -26.32 -7.53
N GLU A 288 -25.46 -26.75 -8.79
CA GLU A 288 -24.86 -28.04 -9.18
C GLU A 288 -23.37 -28.14 -8.85
N LEU A 289 -22.66 -27.01 -8.87
CA LEU A 289 -21.24 -26.88 -8.51
C LEU A 289 -20.99 -26.64 -7.00
N ALA A 290 -22.04 -26.48 -6.19
CA ALA A 290 -21.95 -26.16 -4.75
C ALA A 290 -20.93 -25.03 -4.43
N GLU A 291 -19.85 -25.31 -3.71
CA GLU A 291 -18.82 -24.32 -3.32
C GLU A 291 -17.99 -23.75 -4.50
N LEU A 292 -18.04 -24.43 -5.65
CA LEU A 292 -17.40 -24.03 -6.90
C LEU A 292 -18.33 -23.24 -7.83
N ALA A 293 -19.53 -22.88 -7.37
CA ALA A 293 -20.39 -21.98 -8.10
C ALA A 293 -19.71 -20.60 -8.32
N PRO A 294 -20.16 -19.81 -9.32
CA PRO A 294 -19.73 -18.42 -9.49
C PRO A 294 -19.80 -17.58 -8.21
N ARG A 295 -18.88 -16.62 -8.07
CA ARG A 295 -18.71 -15.83 -6.83
C ARG A 295 -19.97 -15.16 -6.34
N ASP A 296 -20.74 -14.57 -7.24
CA ASP A 296 -22.02 -13.92 -6.93
C ASP A 296 -23.04 -14.90 -6.34
N ILE A 297 -23.11 -16.13 -6.86
CA ILE A 297 -23.98 -17.19 -6.35
C ILE A 297 -23.54 -17.63 -4.95
N VAL A 298 -22.24 -17.82 -4.74
CA VAL A 298 -21.70 -18.25 -3.44
C VAL A 298 -21.86 -17.16 -2.38
N ALA A 299 -21.52 -15.90 -2.70
CA ALA A 299 -21.68 -14.76 -1.81
C ALA A 299 -23.15 -14.58 -1.40
N LYS A 300 -24.08 -14.68 -2.36
CA LYS A 300 -25.52 -14.68 -2.10
C LYS A 300 -25.94 -15.84 -1.19
N GLY A 301 -25.44 -17.05 -1.44
CA GLY A 301 -25.74 -18.23 -0.63
C GLY A 301 -25.32 -18.04 0.83
N ILE A 302 -24.14 -17.45 1.05
CA ILE A 302 -23.62 -17.12 2.38
C ILE A 302 -24.51 -16.07 3.06
N ILE A 303 -24.81 -14.93 2.41
CA ILE A 303 -25.66 -13.88 3.00
C ILE A 303 -27.06 -14.39 3.34
N ARG A 304 -27.67 -15.18 2.45
CA ARG A 304 -28.99 -15.78 2.74
C ARG A 304 -28.92 -16.72 3.94
N ARG A 305 -27.89 -17.56 4.03
CA ARG A 305 -27.73 -18.47 5.16
C ARG A 305 -27.50 -17.73 6.47
N MET A 306 -26.71 -16.66 6.44
CA MET A 306 -26.52 -15.73 7.56
C MET A 306 -27.85 -15.13 8.02
N GLN A 307 -28.68 -14.61 7.09
CA GLN A 307 -30.00 -14.06 7.41
C GLN A 307 -30.98 -15.10 7.97
N GLU A 308 -31.00 -16.32 7.41
CA GLU A 308 -31.84 -17.43 7.89
C GLU A 308 -31.51 -17.85 9.33
N GLN A 309 -30.25 -17.72 9.73
CA GLN A 309 -29.76 -18.15 11.04
C GLN A 309 -29.56 -17.00 12.03
N ASP A 310 -29.79 -15.75 11.62
CA ASP A 310 -29.45 -14.56 12.39
C ASP A 310 -27.98 -14.59 12.86
N ALA A 311 -27.07 -14.85 11.90
CA ALA A 311 -25.65 -15.03 12.13
C ALA A 311 -24.79 -14.01 11.37
N ASP A 312 -23.67 -13.60 11.97
CA ASP A 312 -22.76 -12.59 11.40
C ASP A 312 -21.73 -13.16 10.40
N HIS A 313 -21.54 -14.48 10.39
CA HIS A 313 -20.57 -15.19 9.55
C HIS A 313 -20.95 -16.66 9.34
N MET A 314 -20.32 -17.27 8.35
CA MET A 314 -20.33 -18.72 8.09
C MET A 314 -18.91 -19.28 8.23
N TYR A 315 -18.68 -20.53 7.85
CA TYR A 315 -17.35 -21.15 7.95
C TYR A 315 -16.90 -21.79 6.63
N LEU A 316 -15.60 -21.77 6.39
CA LEU A 316 -14.91 -22.53 5.35
C LEU A 316 -14.09 -23.65 5.98
N ASP A 317 -14.46 -24.90 5.73
CA ASP A 317 -13.83 -26.09 6.30
C ASP A 317 -12.90 -26.77 5.30
N GLY A 318 -11.60 -26.52 5.47
CA GLY A 318 -10.52 -27.16 4.71
C GLY A 318 -9.63 -28.08 5.56
N ARG A 319 -10.10 -28.54 6.73
CA ARG A 319 -9.29 -29.37 7.65
C ARG A 319 -8.79 -30.67 7.04
N HIS A 320 -9.51 -31.19 6.04
CA HIS A 320 -9.18 -32.43 5.34
C HIS A 320 -7.99 -32.32 4.38
N PHE A 321 -7.47 -31.10 4.12
CA PHE A 321 -6.30 -30.87 3.28
C PHE A 321 -4.99 -31.36 3.90
N GLY A 322 -4.92 -31.44 5.23
CA GLY A 322 -3.68 -31.74 5.96
C GLY A 322 -2.72 -30.55 6.01
N ALA A 323 -1.72 -30.63 6.89
CA ALA A 323 -0.81 -29.51 7.19
C ALA A 323 0.10 -29.13 6.02
N GLU A 324 0.55 -30.10 5.23
CA GLU A 324 1.47 -29.91 4.10
C GLU A 324 0.83 -29.05 3.00
N MET A 325 -0.41 -29.36 2.61
CA MET A 325 -1.13 -28.58 1.59
C MET A 325 -1.33 -27.13 2.05
N TRP A 326 -1.72 -26.90 3.31
CA TRP A 326 -1.85 -25.54 3.83
C TRP A 326 -0.51 -24.78 3.85
N ALA A 327 0.60 -25.45 4.20
CA ALA A 327 1.91 -24.82 4.28
C ALA A 327 2.51 -24.51 2.90
N GLU A 328 2.28 -25.36 1.91
CA GLU A 328 2.91 -25.21 0.59
C GLU A 328 2.03 -24.44 -0.41
N ARG A 329 0.71 -24.69 -0.43
CA ARG A 329 -0.20 -24.11 -1.42
C ARG A 329 -0.84 -22.82 -0.95
N PHE A 330 -1.03 -22.66 0.35
CA PHE A 330 -1.73 -21.53 0.96
C PHE A 330 -0.95 -20.88 2.12
N PRO A 331 0.38 -20.66 1.99
CA PRO A 331 1.20 -20.17 3.10
C PRO A 331 0.72 -18.81 3.61
N THR A 332 0.25 -17.91 2.72
CA THR A 332 -0.25 -16.58 3.12
C THR A 332 -1.57 -16.70 3.88
N VAL A 333 -2.52 -17.51 3.40
CA VAL A 333 -3.78 -17.75 4.11
C VAL A 333 -3.54 -18.43 5.46
N LEU A 334 -2.66 -19.43 5.52
CA LEU A 334 -2.31 -20.14 6.75
C LEU A 334 -1.70 -19.19 7.79
N ALA A 335 -0.73 -18.37 7.38
CA ALA A 335 -0.11 -17.37 8.24
C ALA A 335 -1.13 -16.33 8.73
N SER A 336 -2.00 -15.85 7.83
CA SER A 336 -3.05 -14.88 8.16
C SER A 336 -4.04 -15.44 9.17
N CYS A 337 -4.51 -16.68 9.02
CA CYS A 337 -5.43 -17.30 9.97
C CYS A 337 -4.77 -17.45 11.35
N ARG A 338 -3.54 -17.97 11.38
CA ARG A 338 -2.81 -18.21 12.64
C ARG A 338 -2.47 -16.93 13.39
N ALA A 339 -2.16 -15.84 12.67
CA ALA A 339 -1.96 -14.52 13.27
C ALA A 339 -3.21 -14.02 14.02
N HIS A 340 -4.40 -14.48 13.62
CA HIS A 340 -5.68 -14.16 14.26
C HIS A 340 -6.19 -15.30 15.17
N GLY A 341 -5.32 -16.24 15.55
CA GLY A 341 -5.64 -17.31 16.48
C GLY A 341 -6.50 -18.44 15.92
N ILE A 342 -6.56 -18.59 14.60
CA ILE A 342 -7.34 -19.64 13.91
C ILE A 342 -6.37 -20.59 13.20
N ASP A 343 -6.38 -21.89 13.53
CA ASP A 343 -5.56 -22.86 12.82
C ASP A 343 -6.37 -23.66 11.78
N PRO A 344 -6.33 -23.30 10.48
CA PRO A 344 -7.18 -23.90 9.45
C PRO A 344 -6.90 -25.40 9.21
N VAL A 345 -5.79 -25.92 9.76
CA VAL A 345 -5.49 -27.35 9.81
C VAL A 345 -6.42 -28.09 10.77
N THR A 346 -6.84 -27.46 11.87
CA THR A 346 -7.60 -28.10 12.96
C THR A 346 -9.02 -27.57 13.14
N GLU A 347 -9.32 -26.35 12.71
CA GLU A 347 -10.63 -25.71 12.85
C GLU A 347 -11.11 -25.06 11.54
N PRO A 348 -12.44 -24.96 11.30
CA PRO A 348 -12.97 -24.20 10.15
C PRO A 348 -12.67 -22.70 10.25
N ILE A 349 -12.42 -22.05 9.12
CA ILE A 349 -12.13 -20.61 9.06
C ILE A 349 -13.45 -19.83 9.10
N PRO A 350 -13.67 -18.88 10.03
CA PRO A 350 -14.83 -18.00 10.00
C PRO A 350 -14.74 -17.05 8.81
N ILE A 351 -15.79 -17.01 8.00
CA ILE A 351 -15.84 -16.24 6.76
C ILE A 351 -17.12 -15.41 6.61
N SER A 352 -17.00 -14.28 5.92
CA SER A 352 -18.14 -13.47 5.48
C SER A 352 -17.86 -12.88 4.09
N PRO A 353 -18.88 -12.51 3.30
CA PRO A 353 -18.66 -11.84 2.03
C PRO A 353 -18.28 -10.36 2.22
N ALA A 354 -17.36 -9.86 1.39
CA ALA A 354 -16.93 -8.46 1.43
C ALA A 354 -16.68 -7.90 0.02
N ALA A 355 -16.81 -6.58 -0.14
CA ALA A 355 -16.58 -5.92 -1.44
C ALA A 355 -15.13 -6.16 -1.91
N HIS A 356 -14.93 -6.48 -3.18
CA HIS A 356 -13.64 -6.99 -3.67
C HIS A 356 -13.14 -6.34 -4.95
N PHE A 357 -14.02 -6.18 -5.94
CA PHE A 357 -13.63 -5.67 -7.25
C PHE A 357 -14.76 -4.88 -7.92
N ALA A 358 -14.47 -3.72 -8.49
CA ALA A 358 -15.41 -2.95 -9.31
C ALA A 358 -15.32 -3.39 -10.77
N SER A 359 -16.43 -3.92 -11.34
CA SER A 359 -16.48 -4.23 -12.78
C SER A 359 -16.81 -3.00 -13.63
N GLY A 360 -17.54 -2.05 -13.03
CA GLY A 360 -17.75 -0.71 -13.58
C GLY A 360 -16.69 0.29 -13.12
N GLY A 361 -16.68 1.46 -13.74
CA GLY A 361 -15.65 2.47 -13.58
C GLY A 361 -15.71 3.55 -14.66
N VAL A 362 -14.63 4.28 -14.86
CA VAL A 362 -14.49 5.28 -15.94
C VAL A 362 -14.56 4.58 -17.29
N ARG A 363 -15.53 4.95 -18.12
CA ARG A 363 -15.73 4.32 -19.42
C ARG A 363 -14.57 4.64 -20.36
N THR A 364 -14.05 3.63 -21.03
CA THR A 364 -12.96 3.81 -22.01
C THR A 364 -13.25 3.13 -23.33
N ASP A 365 -12.56 3.54 -24.38
CA ASP A 365 -12.46 2.78 -25.62
C ASP A 365 -11.37 1.68 -25.56
N LEU A 366 -11.10 1.00 -26.69
CA LEU A 366 -10.09 -0.07 -26.80
C LEU A 366 -8.63 0.43 -26.71
N HIS A 367 -8.43 1.75 -26.71
CA HIS A 367 -7.15 2.41 -26.53
C HIS A 367 -7.03 3.04 -25.13
N GLY A 368 -8.02 2.81 -24.26
CA GLY A 368 -8.08 3.37 -22.91
C GLY A 368 -8.46 4.84 -22.85
N ARG A 369 -8.92 5.44 -23.96
CA ARG A 369 -9.34 6.86 -24.01
C ARG A 369 -10.72 7.01 -23.36
N THR A 370 -10.89 8.05 -22.56
CA THR A 370 -12.19 8.40 -21.97
C THR A 370 -12.98 9.37 -22.85
N SER A 371 -14.21 9.71 -22.47
CA SER A 371 -14.99 10.76 -23.15
C SER A 371 -14.43 12.18 -22.98
N VAL A 372 -13.44 12.38 -22.10
CA VAL A 372 -12.65 13.61 -22.00
C VAL A 372 -11.34 13.39 -22.76
N PRO A 373 -11.10 14.07 -23.90
CA PRO A 373 -9.90 13.77 -24.68
C PRO A 373 -8.62 14.14 -23.93
N GLY A 374 -7.58 13.33 -24.07
CA GLY A 374 -6.34 13.45 -23.30
C GLY A 374 -6.39 12.81 -21.90
N LEU A 375 -7.57 12.44 -21.40
CA LEU A 375 -7.75 11.61 -20.21
C LEU A 375 -7.89 10.15 -20.65
N TYR A 376 -7.06 9.29 -20.06
CA TYR A 376 -7.06 7.84 -20.25
C TYR A 376 -7.36 7.15 -18.91
N ALA A 377 -7.85 5.92 -18.97
CA ALA A 377 -8.03 5.08 -17.78
C ALA A 377 -7.74 3.61 -18.07
N CYS A 378 -7.15 2.88 -17.12
CA CYS A 378 -6.95 1.43 -17.21
C CYS A 378 -6.83 0.77 -15.84
N GLY A 379 -7.01 -0.55 -15.79
CA GLY A 379 -7.16 -1.29 -14.54
C GLY A 379 -8.51 -1.04 -13.89
N GLU A 380 -8.65 -1.36 -12.61
CA GLU A 380 -9.93 -1.37 -11.88
C GLU A 380 -10.66 -0.01 -11.80
N VAL A 381 -9.97 1.11 -12.06
CA VAL A 381 -10.65 2.42 -12.16
C VAL A 381 -11.51 2.52 -13.42
N ALA A 382 -11.22 1.73 -14.45
CA ALA A 382 -11.85 1.79 -15.76
C ALA A 382 -12.96 0.75 -15.91
N CYS A 383 -13.95 1.09 -16.73
CA CYS A 383 -14.84 0.14 -17.36
C CYS A 383 -14.39 -0.03 -18.82
N THR A 384 -13.49 -0.97 -19.05
CA THR A 384 -12.96 -1.33 -20.38
C THR A 384 -13.94 -2.16 -21.21
N GLY A 385 -15.05 -2.58 -20.62
CA GLY A 385 -16.01 -3.51 -21.22
C GLY A 385 -15.66 -4.99 -21.05
N VAL A 386 -14.49 -5.33 -20.49
CA VAL A 386 -14.03 -6.72 -20.35
C VAL A 386 -14.89 -7.53 -19.38
N HIS A 387 -15.27 -6.94 -18.25
CA HIS A 387 -15.80 -7.69 -17.10
C HIS A 387 -17.31 -7.88 -17.10
N GLY A 388 -18.05 -7.05 -17.85
CA GLY A 388 -19.51 -7.06 -17.85
C GLY A 388 -20.08 -6.98 -16.44
N ALA A 389 -21.12 -7.77 -16.16
CA ALA A 389 -21.80 -7.76 -14.86
C ALA A 389 -21.07 -8.52 -13.75
N ASN A 390 -19.98 -9.25 -14.07
CA ASN A 390 -19.21 -10.01 -13.09
C ASN A 390 -17.84 -10.42 -13.66
N ARG A 391 -16.78 -10.00 -12.98
CA ARG A 391 -15.39 -10.34 -13.34
C ARG A 391 -15.10 -11.85 -13.22
N LEU A 392 -14.52 -12.45 -14.26
CA LEU A 392 -13.83 -13.74 -14.16
C LEU A 392 -12.60 -13.62 -13.24
N ALA A 393 -12.35 -14.62 -12.39
CA ALA A 393 -11.20 -14.61 -11.49
C ALA A 393 -9.87 -14.45 -12.27
N SER A 394 -8.86 -13.84 -11.63
CA SER A 394 -7.52 -13.63 -12.22
C SER A 394 -7.43 -12.81 -13.53
N ASN A 395 -8.53 -12.25 -14.05
CA ASN A 395 -8.51 -11.37 -15.23
C ASN A 395 -8.13 -9.90 -14.92
N SER A 396 -8.24 -9.42 -13.67
CA SER A 396 -8.03 -8.00 -13.35
C SER A 396 -6.57 -7.55 -13.53
N LEU A 397 -5.61 -8.38 -13.11
CA LEU A 397 -4.19 -8.08 -13.32
C LEU A 397 -3.86 -8.10 -14.82
N LEU A 398 -4.45 -9.03 -15.57
CA LEU A 398 -4.28 -9.10 -17.02
C LEU A 398 -4.83 -7.86 -17.72
N GLU A 399 -6.01 -7.39 -17.30
CA GLU A 399 -6.63 -6.19 -17.84
C GLU A 399 -5.74 -4.97 -17.63
N GLY A 400 -5.22 -4.78 -16.41
CA GLY A 400 -4.27 -3.72 -16.12
C GLY A 400 -3.03 -3.75 -17.02
N LEU A 401 -2.44 -4.93 -17.26
CA LEU A 401 -1.28 -5.08 -18.15
C LEU A 401 -1.61 -4.74 -19.61
N VAL A 402 -2.65 -5.36 -20.17
CA VAL A 402 -2.98 -5.25 -21.59
C VAL A 402 -3.44 -3.84 -21.95
N PHE A 403 -4.34 -3.24 -21.16
CA PHE A 403 -4.87 -1.92 -21.50
C PHE A 403 -3.88 -0.80 -21.20
N ALA A 404 -2.95 -0.97 -20.24
CA ALA A 404 -1.83 -0.04 -20.08
C ALA A 404 -0.94 0.00 -21.32
N GLU A 405 -0.62 -1.15 -21.91
CA GLU A 405 0.16 -1.22 -23.15
C GLU A 405 -0.57 -0.61 -24.34
N ARG A 406 -1.90 -0.78 -24.43
CA ARG A 406 -2.73 -0.13 -25.45
C ARG A 406 -2.71 1.40 -25.32
N ILE A 407 -2.79 1.93 -24.10
CA ILE A 407 -2.65 3.37 -23.83
C ILE A 407 -1.26 3.86 -24.25
N VAL A 408 -0.20 3.14 -23.87
CA VAL A 408 1.17 3.50 -24.24
C VAL A 408 1.36 3.48 -25.76
N ALA A 409 0.82 2.50 -26.47
CA ALA A 409 0.88 2.43 -27.92
C ALA A 409 0.20 3.64 -28.58
N ASP A 410 -0.96 4.04 -28.05
CA ASP A 410 -1.68 5.24 -28.50
C ASP A 410 -0.87 6.53 -28.26
N LEU A 411 -0.41 6.74 -27.02
CA LEU A 411 0.41 7.89 -26.63
C LEU A 411 1.67 7.98 -27.48
N THR A 412 2.33 6.85 -27.73
CA THR A 412 3.52 6.78 -28.59
C THR A 412 3.21 7.17 -30.03
N GLY A 413 2.10 6.68 -30.58
CA GLY A 413 1.65 7.02 -31.92
C GLY A 413 1.40 8.52 -32.06
N ARG A 414 0.62 9.09 -31.14
CA ARG A 414 0.31 10.53 -31.11
C ARG A 414 1.53 11.39 -30.87
N HIS A 415 2.45 10.96 -30.00
CA HIS A 415 3.71 11.67 -29.77
C HIS A 415 4.55 11.75 -31.04
N ARG A 416 4.73 10.63 -31.75
CA ARG A 416 5.49 10.58 -33.01
C ARG A 416 4.84 11.39 -34.13
N ALA A 417 3.51 11.50 -34.12
CA ALA A 417 2.76 12.32 -35.05
C ALA A 417 2.72 13.82 -34.68
N GLY A 418 3.23 14.21 -33.50
CA GLY A 418 3.13 15.58 -32.99
C GLY A 418 1.72 15.99 -32.57
N GLU A 419 0.85 15.03 -32.29
CA GLU A 419 -0.57 15.22 -31.98
C GLU A 419 -0.88 15.35 -30.48
N LEU A 420 0.14 15.22 -29.62
CA LEU A 420 -0.03 15.48 -28.19
C LEU A 420 -0.10 17.01 -27.96
N PRO A 421 -1.15 17.52 -27.30
CA PRO A 421 -1.33 18.96 -27.10
C PRO A 421 -0.18 19.58 -26.28
N GLU A 422 -0.05 20.89 -26.33
CA GLU A 422 0.89 21.60 -25.45
C GLU A 422 0.40 21.60 -23.99
N ARG A 423 1.32 21.80 -23.05
CA ARG A 423 1.05 21.85 -21.60
C ARG A 423 0.48 23.20 -21.17
N THR A 424 -0.46 23.73 -21.94
CA THR A 424 -0.98 25.09 -21.76
C THR A 424 -2.32 25.01 -21.05
N VAL A 425 -2.30 25.18 -19.74
CA VAL A 425 -3.50 25.41 -18.94
C VAL A 425 -3.25 26.53 -17.96
N ASP A 426 -4.20 27.46 -17.88
CA ASP A 426 -4.23 28.45 -16.82
C ASP A 426 -4.73 27.77 -15.54
N VAL A 427 -3.81 27.47 -14.63
CA VAL A 427 -4.12 26.84 -13.34
C VAL A 427 -5.09 27.71 -12.52
N ALA A 428 -5.08 29.03 -12.69
CA ALA A 428 -6.05 29.91 -12.04
C ALA A 428 -7.44 29.79 -12.66
N ALA A 429 -7.56 29.49 -13.97
CA ALA A 429 -8.83 29.24 -14.62
C ALA A 429 -9.54 27.98 -14.09
N ALA A 430 -8.83 27.07 -13.42
CA ALA A 430 -9.43 25.96 -12.69
C ALA A 430 -10.41 26.42 -11.57
N GLU A 431 -10.35 27.69 -11.13
CA GLU A 431 -11.33 28.29 -10.20
C GLU A 431 -12.71 28.52 -10.83
N ALA A 432 -12.84 28.43 -12.15
CA ALA A 432 -14.13 28.57 -12.82
C ALA A 432 -15.04 27.33 -12.65
N ALA A 433 -14.51 26.19 -12.17
CA ALA A 433 -15.30 24.99 -11.89
C ALA A 433 -16.15 25.15 -10.61
N GLN A 434 -17.30 24.49 -10.57
CA GLN A 434 -18.22 24.58 -9.43
C GLN A 434 -17.62 23.88 -8.20
N PRO A 435 -17.45 24.55 -7.05
CA PRO A 435 -16.93 23.91 -5.85
C PRO A 435 -17.95 22.93 -5.28
N VAL A 436 -17.46 21.74 -4.89
CA VAL A 436 -18.23 20.71 -4.19
C VAL A 436 -18.10 20.93 -2.68
N PRO A 437 -19.22 20.93 -1.93
CA PRO A 437 -19.19 20.98 -0.47
C PRO A 437 -18.42 19.79 0.11
N LEU A 438 -17.54 20.06 1.07
CA LEU A 438 -16.79 19.01 1.76
C LEU A 438 -17.60 18.50 2.96
N PRO A 439 -17.94 17.20 3.01
CA PRO A 439 -18.56 16.62 4.19
C PRO A 439 -17.52 16.46 5.31
N ALA A 440 -17.99 16.43 6.56
CA ALA A 440 -17.14 16.14 7.72
C ALA A 440 -16.52 14.72 7.62
N PRO A 441 -15.31 14.47 8.14
CA PRO A 441 -14.62 13.18 8.02
C PRO A 441 -15.45 11.97 8.50
N GLU A 442 -16.23 12.14 9.55
CA GLU A 442 -17.06 11.10 10.17
C GLU A 442 -18.16 10.59 9.23
N THR A 443 -18.45 11.35 8.16
CA THR A 443 -19.37 10.97 7.09
C THR A 443 -18.94 9.67 6.41
N ARG A 444 -17.64 9.37 6.34
CA ARG A 444 -17.12 8.12 5.77
C ARG A 444 -17.79 6.88 6.38
N ALA A 445 -17.82 6.81 7.72
CA ALA A 445 -18.41 5.67 8.42
C ALA A 445 -19.92 5.54 8.16
N ARG A 446 -20.64 6.68 8.05
CA ARG A 446 -22.07 6.71 7.71
C ARG A 446 -22.31 6.20 6.29
N ILE A 447 -21.51 6.63 5.30
CA ILE A 447 -21.59 6.15 3.91
C ILE A 447 -21.39 4.64 3.87
N GLN A 448 -20.30 4.16 4.49
CA GLN A 448 -19.96 2.73 4.51
C GLN A 448 -21.09 1.87 5.09
N HIS A 449 -21.68 2.32 6.21
CA HIS A 449 -22.80 1.63 6.84
C HIS A 449 -24.04 1.57 5.94
N LEU A 450 -24.42 2.71 5.34
CA LEU A 450 -25.55 2.79 4.40
C LEU A 450 -25.34 1.85 3.22
N MET A 451 -24.14 1.88 2.62
CA MET A 451 -23.79 1.08 1.45
C MET A 451 -23.76 -0.41 1.75
N SER A 452 -23.12 -0.84 2.86
CA SER A 452 -23.09 -2.24 3.27
C SER A 452 -24.47 -2.81 3.57
N ARG A 453 -25.37 -2.00 4.14
CA ARG A 453 -26.74 -2.44 4.46
C ARG A 453 -27.66 -2.47 3.26
N GLY A 454 -27.67 -1.44 2.41
CA GLY A 454 -28.70 -1.30 1.39
C GLY A 454 -28.26 -1.47 -0.05
N ALA A 455 -26.96 -1.42 -0.33
CA ALA A 455 -26.37 -1.63 -1.65
C ALA A 455 -25.31 -2.76 -1.68
N GLY A 456 -25.37 -3.67 -0.71
CA GLY A 456 -24.48 -4.84 -0.59
C GLY A 456 -24.77 -5.95 -1.62
N VAL A 457 -24.53 -7.20 -1.21
CA VAL A 457 -24.75 -8.40 -2.05
C VAL A 457 -26.23 -8.54 -2.45
N LEU A 458 -27.14 -8.39 -1.49
CA LEU A 458 -28.59 -8.43 -1.72
C LEU A 458 -29.13 -7.00 -1.70
N ARG A 459 -29.98 -6.68 -2.69
CA ARG A 459 -30.57 -5.35 -2.86
C ARG A 459 -32.07 -5.48 -3.09
N SER A 460 -32.84 -4.49 -2.69
CA SER A 460 -34.27 -4.35 -3.01
C SER A 460 -34.60 -2.91 -3.32
N ALA A 461 -35.77 -2.64 -3.92
CA ALA A 461 -36.25 -1.27 -4.09
C ALA A 461 -36.27 -0.49 -2.75
N GLU A 462 -36.64 -1.15 -1.65
CA GLU A 462 -36.68 -0.56 -0.31
C GLU A 462 -35.28 -0.23 0.19
N SER A 463 -34.35 -1.20 0.16
CA SER A 463 -32.99 -1.00 0.67
C SER A 463 -32.22 0.08 -0.09
N LEU A 464 -32.42 0.15 -1.41
CA LEU A 464 -31.82 1.17 -2.27
C LEU A 464 -32.45 2.54 -2.08
N ALA A 465 -33.76 2.63 -1.86
CA ALA A 465 -34.44 3.90 -1.57
C ALA A 465 -33.98 4.48 -0.22
N GLU A 466 -33.87 3.65 0.82
CA GLU A 466 -33.34 4.06 2.12
C GLU A 466 -31.89 4.56 2.01
N THR A 467 -31.05 3.81 1.30
CA THR A 467 -29.65 4.20 1.06
C THR A 467 -29.56 5.53 0.29
N THR A 468 -30.38 5.70 -0.74
CA THR A 468 -30.47 6.95 -1.53
C THR A 468 -30.87 8.12 -0.63
N ALA A 469 -31.88 7.94 0.21
CA ALA A 469 -32.35 8.98 1.14
C ALA A 469 -31.26 9.37 2.14
N GLY A 470 -30.54 8.39 2.70
CA GLY A 470 -29.43 8.60 3.63
C GLY A 470 -28.26 9.34 2.98
N LEU A 471 -27.82 8.93 1.79
CA LEU A 471 -26.75 9.63 1.07
C LEU A 471 -27.16 11.06 0.70
N ALA A 472 -28.42 11.26 0.29
CA ALA A 472 -28.95 12.59 0.00
C ALA A 472 -29.03 13.49 1.25
N GLU A 473 -29.26 12.92 2.43
CA GLU A 473 -29.18 13.63 3.71
C GLU A 473 -27.75 14.11 3.97
N LEU A 474 -26.75 13.23 3.87
CA LEU A 474 -25.34 13.58 4.03
C LEU A 474 -24.90 14.70 3.07
N SER A 475 -25.37 14.64 1.82
CA SER A 475 -25.09 15.68 0.83
C SER A 475 -25.75 17.02 1.17
N ARG A 476 -26.97 17.02 1.73
CA ARG A 476 -27.64 18.25 2.18
C ARG A 476 -26.97 18.84 3.41
N ASP A 477 -26.54 18.01 4.35
CA ASP A 477 -25.84 18.43 5.56
C ASP A 477 -24.55 19.17 5.17
N ALA A 478 -23.72 18.55 4.31
CA ALA A 478 -22.49 19.18 3.80
C ALA A 478 -22.75 20.51 3.06
N ALA A 479 -23.83 20.59 2.28
CA ALA A 479 -24.22 21.82 1.58
C ALA A 479 -24.71 22.92 2.54
N ALA A 480 -25.44 22.55 3.60
CA ALA A 480 -25.91 23.47 4.62
C ALA A 480 -24.73 24.05 5.43
N ASP A 481 -23.79 23.21 5.85
CA ASP A 481 -22.59 23.63 6.57
C ASP A 481 -21.75 24.61 5.74
N ALA A 482 -21.58 24.34 4.44
CA ALA A 482 -20.90 25.24 3.52
C ALA A 482 -21.64 26.59 3.37
N ALA A 483 -22.98 26.58 3.31
CA ALA A 483 -23.78 27.80 3.19
C ALA A 483 -23.76 28.67 4.46
N GLU A 484 -23.61 28.05 5.64
CA GLU A 484 -23.46 28.74 6.93
C GLU A 484 -22.04 29.29 7.17
N GLN A 485 -21.12 29.19 6.20
CA GLN A 485 -19.71 29.58 6.34
C GLN A 485 -18.98 28.78 7.44
N LYS A 486 -19.40 27.53 7.65
CA LYS A 486 -18.71 26.54 8.49
C LYS A 486 -18.33 25.31 7.64
N PRO A 487 -17.64 25.46 6.50
CA PRO A 487 -17.26 24.32 5.69
C PRO A 487 -16.28 23.44 6.48
N ALA A 488 -16.31 22.13 6.21
CA ALA A 488 -15.25 21.25 6.67
C ALA A 488 -13.90 21.71 6.06
N ASP A 489 -12.84 21.59 6.86
CA ASP A 489 -11.50 21.99 6.43
C ASP A 489 -11.02 21.13 5.26
N PRO A 490 -10.46 21.72 4.18
CA PRO A 490 -9.90 20.97 3.06
C PRO A 490 -8.67 20.14 3.46
N ARG A 491 -8.87 18.84 3.64
CA ARG A 491 -7.85 17.86 3.99
C ARG A 491 -8.18 16.49 3.40
N VAL A 492 -7.24 15.56 3.51
CA VAL A 492 -7.33 14.22 2.91
C VAL A 492 -8.65 13.54 3.27
N GLU A 493 -9.04 13.53 4.54
CA GLU A 493 -10.23 12.82 5.00
C GLU A 493 -11.53 13.44 4.46
N THR A 494 -11.58 14.77 4.31
CA THR A 494 -12.78 15.47 3.79
C THR A 494 -12.88 15.35 2.27
N TRP A 495 -11.76 15.34 1.55
CA TRP A 495 -11.72 15.03 0.13
C TRP A 495 -12.09 13.57 -0.16
N GLU A 496 -11.57 12.63 0.62
CA GLU A 496 -11.96 11.22 0.51
C GLU A 496 -13.45 11.03 0.79
N ALA A 497 -13.98 11.64 1.85
CA ALA A 497 -15.39 11.57 2.17
C ALA A 497 -16.27 12.16 1.06
N ALA A 498 -15.84 13.24 0.42
CA ALA A 498 -16.52 13.81 -0.76
C ALA A 498 -16.48 12.84 -1.96
N ASN A 499 -15.34 12.22 -2.24
CA ASN A 499 -15.19 11.22 -3.31
C ASN A 499 -16.08 10.00 -3.07
N LEU A 500 -16.05 9.44 -1.85
CA LEU A 500 -16.88 8.32 -1.44
C LEU A 500 -18.37 8.64 -1.55
N LEU A 501 -18.80 9.84 -1.13
CA LEU A 501 -20.20 10.26 -1.22
C LEU A 501 -20.67 10.34 -2.68
N LEU A 502 -19.86 10.91 -3.57
CA LEU A 502 -20.16 10.98 -5.00
C LEU A 502 -20.24 9.59 -5.62
N VAL A 503 -19.24 8.73 -5.38
CA VAL A 503 -19.19 7.38 -5.95
C VAL A 503 -20.33 6.51 -5.40
N ALA A 504 -20.62 6.58 -4.10
CA ALA A 504 -21.75 5.89 -3.48
C ALA A 504 -23.08 6.34 -4.10
N THR A 505 -23.29 7.64 -4.25
CA THR A 505 -24.50 8.20 -4.85
C THR A 505 -24.66 7.73 -6.30
N ALA A 506 -23.58 7.74 -7.08
CA ALA A 506 -23.57 7.28 -8.46
C ALA A 506 -23.92 5.79 -8.58
N LEU A 507 -23.27 4.96 -7.77
CA LEU A 507 -23.52 3.51 -7.70
C LEU A 507 -24.96 3.19 -7.32
N VAL A 508 -25.48 3.79 -6.24
CA VAL A 508 -26.86 3.52 -5.79
C VAL A 508 -27.88 4.00 -6.81
N THR A 509 -27.63 5.13 -7.48
CA THR A 509 -28.51 5.63 -8.55
C THR A 509 -28.61 4.61 -9.68
N ALA A 510 -27.47 4.07 -10.15
CA ALA A 510 -27.43 3.04 -11.17
C ALA A 510 -28.10 1.72 -10.69
N ALA A 511 -27.81 1.30 -9.46
CA ALA A 511 -28.39 0.09 -8.87
C ALA A 511 -29.92 0.19 -8.68
N ALA A 512 -30.44 1.36 -8.33
CA ALA A 512 -31.87 1.61 -8.18
C ALA A 512 -32.57 1.59 -9.55
N ALA A 513 -31.94 2.17 -10.57
CA ALA A 513 -32.46 2.19 -11.93
C ALA A 513 -32.56 0.78 -12.54
N ARG A 514 -31.54 -0.07 -12.37
CA ARG A 514 -31.53 -1.43 -12.90
C ARG A 514 -32.51 -2.33 -12.13
N THR A 515 -33.64 -2.67 -12.75
CA THR A 515 -34.67 -3.53 -12.16
C THR A 515 -34.61 -4.95 -12.73
N GLU A 516 -33.48 -5.62 -12.54
CA GLU A 516 -33.23 -7.02 -12.87
C GLU A 516 -32.19 -7.62 -11.92
N THR A 517 -31.93 -8.92 -12.05
CA THR A 517 -30.76 -9.58 -11.46
C THR A 517 -29.80 -10.03 -12.55
N ARG A 518 -28.53 -9.64 -12.45
CA ARG A 518 -27.47 -10.03 -13.39
C ARG A 518 -26.09 -9.98 -12.74
N GLY A 519 -25.31 -11.06 -12.87
CA GLY A 519 -23.96 -11.13 -12.31
C GLY A 519 -23.95 -10.78 -10.82
N CYS A 520 -23.09 -9.84 -10.42
CA CYS A 520 -22.99 -9.39 -9.03
C CYS A 520 -24.08 -8.39 -8.59
N HIS A 521 -25.01 -8.00 -9.47
CA HIS A 521 -26.17 -7.17 -9.13
C HIS A 521 -27.40 -8.05 -8.87
N TRP A 522 -27.75 -8.24 -7.60
CA TRP A 522 -28.88 -9.06 -7.18
C TRP A 522 -30.01 -8.23 -6.59
N ARG A 523 -31.15 -8.21 -7.27
CA ARG A 523 -32.40 -7.54 -6.85
C ARG A 523 -33.40 -8.59 -6.38
N GLU A 524 -33.69 -8.63 -5.08
CA GLU A 524 -34.63 -9.61 -4.53
C GLU A 524 -36.07 -9.40 -5.02
N ASP A 525 -36.42 -8.14 -5.30
CA ASP A 525 -37.69 -7.73 -5.91
C ASP A 525 -37.73 -7.92 -7.43
N HIS A 526 -36.58 -8.19 -8.06
CA HIS A 526 -36.45 -8.52 -9.49
C HIS A 526 -35.45 -9.68 -9.67
N PRO A 527 -35.81 -10.91 -9.26
CA PRO A 527 -34.87 -12.03 -9.14
C PRO A 527 -34.42 -12.61 -10.49
N GLU A 528 -35.09 -12.24 -11.57
CA GLU A 528 -34.83 -12.76 -12.91
C GLU A 528 -33.95 -11.81 -13.73
N ARG A 529 -33.19 -12.40 -14.65
CA ARG A 529 -32.45 -11.67 -15.70
C ARG A 529 -33.41 -11.24 -16.80
N ASP A 530 -33.32 -9.99 -17.27
CA ASP A 530 -34.17 -9.47 -18.34
C ASP A 530 -33.30 -8.89 -19.47
N ASP A 531 -32.93 -9.77 -20.41
CA ASP A 531 -32.10 -9.40 -21.55
C ASP A 531 -32.81 -8.43 -22.52
N ALA A 532 -34.15 -8.44 -22.58
CA ALA A 532 -34.90 -7.59 -23.50
C ALA A 532 -34.82 -6.12 -23.10
N ARG A 533 -34.79 -5.84 -21.79
CA ARG A 533 -34.72 -4.48 -21.27
C ARG A 533 -33.32 -4.07 -20.86
N TRP A 534 -32.54 -4.96 -20.25
CA TRP A 534 -31.36 -4.57 -19.47
C TRP A 534 -30.02 -5.11 -19.99
N GLN A 535 -29.99 -5.73 -21.17
CA GLN A 535 -28.75 -6.01 -21.89
C GLN A 535 -28.14 -4.73 -22.50
N ARG A 536 -27.80 -3.79 -21.61
CA ARG A 536 -27.26 -2.46 -21.90
C ARG A 536 -26.39 -1.97 -20.74
N HIS A 537 -25.44 -1.11 -21.07
CA HIS A 537 -24.61 -0.41 -20.09
C HIS A 537 -25.36 0.79 -19.53
N LEU A 538 -25.20 1.06 -18.23
CA LEU A 538 -25.69 2.29 -17.62
C LEU A 538 -24.57 3.33 -17.56
N ILE A 539 -24.74 4.41 -18.32
CA ILE A 539 -23.76 5.47 -18.43
C ILE A 539 -24.08 6.55 -17.41
N THR A 540 -23.16 6.76 -16.49
CA THR A 540 -23.24 7.74 -15.42
C THR A 540 -22.42 8.98 -15.77
N THR A 541 -23.04 10.14 -15.64
CA THR A 541 -22.40 11.45 -15.79
C THR A 541 -22.77 12.34 -14.60
N LEU A 542 -21.97 13.37 -14.36
CA LEU A 542 -22.24 14.37 -13.34
C LEU A 542 -22.52 15.73 -14.02
N ASP A 543 -23.71 16.28 -13.79
CA ASP A 543 -24.07 17.64 -14.24
C ASP A 543 -24.36 18.57 -13.06
N THR A 544 -24.90 19.77 -13.31
CA THR A 544 -25.20 20.76 -12.26
C THR A 544 -26.33 20.35 -11.32
N THR A 545 -27.15 19.38 -11.73
CA THR A 545 -28.29 18.86 -10.95
C THR A 545 -27.96 17.59 -10.18
N GLY A 546 -26.79 17.00 -10.45
CA GLY A 546 -26.27 15.82 -9.76
C GLY A 546 -25.94 14.68 -10.73
N VAL A 547 -25.99 13.46 -10.21
CA VAL A 547 -25.76 12.24 -10.99
C VAL A 547 -26.89 12.05 -11.99
N ARG A 548 -26.53 11.82 -13.26
CA ARG A 548 -27.46 11.52 -14.34
C ARG A 548 -27.11 10.18 -14.98
N LEU A 549 -28.16 9.40 -15.28
CA LEU A 549 -28.05 8.15 -16.02
C LEU A 549 -28.56 8.31 -17.44
N THR A 550 -27.82 7.69 -18.35
CA THR A 550 -28.26 7.33 -19.71
C THR A 550 -27.92 5.86 -19.94
N ASP A 551 -28.27 5.31 -21.10
CA ASP A 551 -27.94 3.93 -21.42
C ASP A 551 -27.40 3.80 -22.85
N SER A 552 -26.63 2.73 -23.08
CA SER A 552 -26.06 2.37 -24.38
C SER A 552 -26.21 0.87 -24.58
N THR A 553 -26.74 0.45 -25.75
CA THR A 553 -26.85 -0.96 -26.09
C THR A 553 -25.48 -1.56 -26.42
N LEU A 554 -25.32 -2.88 -26.33
CA LEU A 554 -24.05 -3.55 -26.68
C LEU A 554 -23.62 -3.30 -28.13
N ALA A 555 -24.57 -3.14 -29.05
CA ALA A 555 -24.28 -2.87 -30.45
C ALA A 555 -23.74 -1.45 -30.64
N GLU A 556 -24.36 -0.47 -29.97
CA GLU A 556 -23.92 0.93 -29.98
C GLU A 556 -22.57 1.08 -29.26
N SER A 557 -22.37 0.42 -28.12
CA SER A 557 -21.09 0.45 -27.42
C SER A 557 -19.96 -0.14 -28.27
N THR A 558 -20.21 -1.24 -28.99
CA THR A 558 -19.24 -1.87 -29.90
C THR A 558 -18.90 -0.96 -31.09
N GLU A 559 -19.86 -0.19 -31.61
CA GLU A 559 -19.63 0.78 -32.69
C GLU A 559 -18.92 2.05 -32.19
N GLU A 560 -19.26 2.55 -31.00
CA GLU A 560 -18.60 3.69 -30.35
C GLU A 560 -17.13 3.38 -30.02
N HIS A 561 -16.83 2.16 -29.53
CA HIS A 561 -15.47 1.65 -29.36
C HIS A 561 -14.63 1.67 -30.65
N ARG A 562 -15.28 1.62 -31.84
CA ARG A 562 -14.62 1.72 -33.15
C ARG A 562 -14.55 3.16 -33.68
N HIS A 563 -15.54 4.01 -33.37
CA HIS A 563 -15.64 5.37 -33.91
C HIS A 563 -14.71 6.37 -33.20
N MET A 564 -14.43 6.18 -31.90
CA MET A 564 -13.45 7.01 -31.17
C MET A 564 -11.99 6.84 -31.64
N ALA A 565 -11.72 5.93 -32.58
CA ALA A 565 -10.37 5.62 -33.09
C ALA A 565 -9.92 6.45 -34.30
N HIS A 566 -10.82 7.17 -35.01
CA HIS A 566 -10.50 7.75 -36.32
C HIS A 566 -10.98 9.21 -36.51
N GLU A 567 -10.15 10.19 -36.14
CA GLU A 567 -10.13 11.51 -36.81
C GLU A 567 -8.67 11.97 -37.04
N HIS A 568 -8.32 12.25 -38.31
CA HIS A 568 -6.98 12.64 -38.80
C HIS A 568 -6.91 14.17 -39.01
N LEU A 569 -5.79 14.80 -38.64
CA LEU A 569 -5.42 16.16 -39.07
C LEU A 569 -3.91 16.25 -39.41
N PRO A 570 -3.48 17.22 -40.25
CA PRO A 570 -2.34 17.08 -41.16
C PRO A 570 -1.02 17.68 -40.66
N MET A 571 0.09 17.13 -41.17
CA MET A 571 1.48 17.49 -40.87
C MET A 571 1.91 18.89 -41.33
N ALA A 572 2.75 19.55 -40.52
CA ALA A 572 3.62 20.65 -40.96
C ALA A 572 5.05 20.57 -40.35
N GLU A 573 5.99 20.73 -41.28
CA GLU A 573 7.43 21.05 -41.35
C GLU A 573 8.35 21.32 -40.12
N GLU A 574 9.64 21.06 -40.38
CA GLU A 574 10.86 20.88 -39.56
C GLU A 574 11.41 22.06 -38.70
N PRO A 575 12.40 21.79 -37.80
CA PRO A 575 12.52 22.44 -36.50
C PRO A 575 13.71 23.42 -36.34
N GLY A 576 13.63 24.28 -35.32
CA GLY A 576 14.70 25.17 -34.89
C GLY A 576 15.20 24.89 -33.47
N GLY A 577 16.39 24.26 -33.37
CA GLY A 577 17.52 24.69 -32.53
C GLY A 577 17.40 24.78 -31.00
N CYS A 578 18.06 23.81 -30.34
CA CYS A 578 18.49 23.72 -28.95
C CYS A 578 19.29 24.92 -28.42
N GLY A 579 19.11 25.25 -27.14
CA GLY A 579 19.99 26.14 -26.36
C GLY A 579 20.28 25.57 -24.97
N ASP A 580 21.52 25.11 -24.79
CA ASP A 580 22.14 24.69 -23.53
C ASP A 580 22.22 25.83 -22.50
N SER A 581 21.99 25.50 -21.22
CA SER A 581 22.84 26.00 -20.12
C SER A 581 22.59 25.21 -18.83
N CYS A 582 23.37 24.15 -18.64
CA CYS A 582 23.57 23.47 -17.37
C CYS A 582 24.58 24.28 -16.54
N GLY A 583 24.21 24.65 -15.31
CA GLY A 583 25.09 25.29 -14.34
C GLY A 583 25.11 24.48 -13.05
N CYS A 584 26.08 23.59 -12.91
CA CYS A 584 26.41 22.90 -11.67
C CYS A 584 27.22 23.85 -10.76
N GLY A 585 26.92 23.87 -9.47
CA GLY A 585 27.74 24.49 -8.43
C GLY A 585 27.46 23.79 -7.11
N ASP A 586 28.51 23.20 -6.54
CA ASP A 586 28.55 22.37 -5.33
C ASP A 586 28.33 23.12 -4.00
N THR A 587 28.07 22.32 -2.96
CA THR A 587 27.99 22.56 -1.50
C THR A 587 26.64 23.02 -0.94
N GLU A 588 25.72 22.08 -0.71
CA GLU A 588 24.56 22.28 0.16
C GLU A 588 24.84 21.59 1.51
N GLY A 589 24.92 22.37 2.59
CA GLY A 589 24.75 21.86 3.94
C GLY A 589 23.28 21.51 4.13
N TYR A 590 23.00 20.43 4.85
CA TYR A 590 21.64 19.99 5.15
C TYR A 590 20.85 21.13 5.84
N GLU A 591 19.75 21.58 5.23
CA GLU A 591 18.83 22.53 5.89
C GLU A 591 17.96 21.75 6.89
N THR A 592 18.24 21.90 8.18
CA THR A 592 17.38 21.44 9.30
C THR A 592 16.78 22.66 10.01
N GLY A 593 15.52 22.55 10.48
CA GLY A 593 14.83 23.54 11.29
C GLY A 593 15.24 23.52 12.78
N LEU A 594 16.11 22.59 13.19
CA LEU A 594 16.66 22.54 14.54
C LEU A 594 17.65 23.67 14.82
N ASP A 595 17.81 24.02 16.10
CA ASP A 595 18.87 24.95 16.52
C ASP A 595 20.25 24.45 16.05
N PRO A 596 21.10 25.30 15.44
CA PRO A 596 22.39 24.88 14.90
C PRO A 596 23.32 24.21 15.93
N ALA A 597 23.27 24.62 17.20
CA ALA A 597 24.08 23.98 18.24
C ALA A 597 23.54 22.60 18.62
N LEU A 598 22.22 22.42 18.60
CA LEU A 598 21.61 21.10 18.78
C LEU A 598 21.88 20.17 17.58
N ALA A 599 21.81 20.68 16.35
CA ALA A 599 22.16 19.93 15.15
C ALA A 599 23.61 19.45 15.19
N GLU A 600 24.57 20.31 15.58
CA GLU A 600 25.98 19.93 15.75
C GLU A 600 26.14 18.81 16.81
N LEU A 601 25.42 18.90 17.94
CA LEU A 601 25.43 17.85 18.97
C LEU A 601 24.87 16.50 18.47
N LEU A 602 23.86 16.52 17.58
CA LEU A 602 23.31 15.31 16.97
C LEU A 602 24.30 14.70 15.98
N GLU A 603 24.96 15.52 15.14
CA GLU A 603 26.01 15.05 14.23
C GLU A 603 27.19 14.44 14.99
N GLU A 604 27.64 15.07 16.08
CA GLU A 604 28.70 14.54 16.95
C GLU A 604 28.32 13.18 17.57
N ALA A 605 27.03 12.97 17.86
CA ALA A 605 26.49 11.69 18.30
C ALA A 605 26.38 10.64 17.16
N GLY A 606 26.63 11.05 15.92
CA GLY A 606 26.50 10.23 14.71
C GLY A 606 25.03 9.98 14.33
N LEU A 607 24.17 10.96 14.58
CA LEU A 607 22.80 11.04 14.10
C LEU A 607 22.71 12.11 13.01
N ASP A 608 21.82 11.90 12.05
CA ASP A 608 21.50 12.91 11.05
C ASP A 608 20.45 13.88 11.65
N PRO A 609 20.76 15.19 11.80
CA PRO A 609 19.82 16.16 12.36
C PRO A 609 18.51 16.23 11.60
N VAL A 610 18.54 16.08 10.26
CA VAL A 610 17.34 16.12 9.42
C VAL A 610 16.47 14.90 9.70
N GLU A 611 17.07 13.70 9.81
CA GLU A 611 16.32 12.49 10.15
C GLU A 611 15.69 12.59 11.55
N VAL A 612 16.39 13.20 12.52
CA VAL A 612 15.85 13.41 13.88
C VAL A 612 14.69 14.39 13.88
N GLU A 613 14.80 15.49 13.11
CA GLU A 613 13.72 16.46 12.92
C GLU A 613 12.49 15.83 12.27
N ASP A 614 12.67 15.05 11.20
CA ASP A 614 11.58 14.37 10.49
C ASP A 614 10.83 13.42 11.43
N ILE A 615 11.56 12.61 12.22
CA ILE A 615 10.97 11.68 13.19
C ILE A 615 10.22 12.45 14.30
N ALA A 616 10.81 13.52 14.82
CA ALA A 616 10.19 14.34 15.86
C ALA A 616 8.92 15.04 15.33
N THR A 617 8.97 15.58 14.12
CA THR A 617 7.84 16.22 13.44
C THR A 617 6.72 15.24 13.18
N LEU A 618 7.03 14.05 12.66
CA LEU A 618 6.04 12.99 12.44
C LEU A 618 5.36 12.58 13.74
N ALA A 619 6.13 12.41 14.82
CA ALA A 619 5.59 12.01 16.12
C ALA A 619 4.74 13.12 16.78
N LEU A 620 5.12 14.39 16.61
CA LEU A 620 4.31 15.54 17.04
C LEU A 620 3.01 15.67 16.22
N ALA A 621 3.09 15.45 14.91
CA ALA A 621 1.93 15.48 14.01
C ALA A 621 0.92 14.38 14.35
N GLU A 622 1.40 13.19 14.74
CA GLU A 622 0.56 12.11 15.27
C GLU A 622 -0.18 12.52 16.55
N ASP A 623 0.52 13.12 17.51
CA ASP A 623 -0.06 13.49 18.82
C ASP A 623 -1.04 14.68 18.71
N LEU A 624 -0.75 15.64 17.83
CA LEU A 624 -1.61 16.81 17.58
C LEU A 624 -2.76 16.50 16.60
N ALA A 625 -2.59 15.55 15.69
CA ALA A 625 -3.54 15.20 14.63
C ALA A 625 -4.08 16.42 13.85
N GLY A 626 -3.21 17.42 13.61
CA GLY A 626 -3.56 18.69 12.95
C GLY A 626 -4.40 19.67 13.79
N GLY A 627 -4.58 19.40 15.09
CA GLY A 627 -5.26 20.27 16.05
C GLY A 627 -4.31 20.99 17.01
N GLU A 628 -4.86 21.52 18.10
CA GLU A 628 -4.12 22.09 19.24
C GLU A 628 -4.26 21.18 20.46
N ASP A 629 -3.35 21.27 21.43
CA ASP A 629 -3.53 20.65 22.75
C ASP A 629 -4.66 21.35 23.50
N VAL A 630 -5.88 20.87 23.27
CA VAL A 630 -7.13 21.45 23.81
C VAL A 630 -7.11 21.50 25.34
N THR A 631 -6.40 20.58 25.99
CA THR A 631 -6.33 20.52 27.46
C THR A 631 -5.45 21.65 27.98
N SER A 632 -4.25 21.81 27.42
CA SER A 632 -3.33 22.89 27.79
C SER A 632 -3.91 24.26 27.43
N VAL A 633 -4.53 24.39 26.26
CA VAL A 633 -5.18 25.63 25.83
C VAL A 633 -6.33 26.03 26.76
N ALA A 634 -7.12 25.06 27.23
CA ALA A 634 -8.25 25.33 28.12
C ALA A 634 -7.85 25.59 29.58
N THR A 635 -6.73 25.02 30.05
CA THR A 635 -6.40 24.98 31.50
C THR A 635 -5.19 25.83 31.91
N VAL A 636 -4.30 26.18 30.99
CA VAL A 636 -3.04 26.89 31.26
C VAL A 636 -3.08 28.28 30.63
N PRO A 637 -2.77 29.38 31.33
CA PRO A 637 -2.66 30.71 30.71
C PRO A 637 -1.60 30.75 29.60
N ALA A 638 -1.85 31.52 28.53
CA ALA A 638 -0.95 31.58 27.36
C ALA A 638 0.45 32.15 27.69
N ASP A 639 0.56 32.95 28.76
CA ASP A 639 1.79 33.57 29.25
C ASP A 639 2.42 32.82 30.43
N ALA A 640 1.87 31.66 30.82
CA ALA A 640 2.44 30.84 31.87
C ALA A 640 3.77 30.21 31.42
N VAL A 641 4.79 30.32 32.28
CA VAL A 641 6.12 29.73 32.08
C VAL A 641 6.39 28.78 33.23
N ALA A 642 6.88 27.58 32.93
CA ALA A 642 7.28 26.59 33.92
C ALA A 642 8.62 25.97 33.54
N THR A 643 9.22 25.23 34.47
CA THR A 643 10.34 24.33 34.19
C THR A 643 9.84 22.90 34.24
N ALA A 644 10.03 22.15 33.16
CA ALA A 644 9.77 20.73 33.06
C ALA A 644 11.05 19.93 33.36
N ASP A 645 11.01 19.06 34.36
CA ASP A 645 12.09 18.14 34.67
C ASP A 645 11.77 16.74 34.17
N PHE A 646 12.57 16.24 33.23
CA PHE A 646 12.57 14.83 32.85
C PHE A 646 13.30 14.05 33.94
N THR A 647 12.58 13.21 34.66
CA THR A 647 13.07 12.52 35.85
C THR A 647 12.95 11.01 35.67
N ALA A 648 14.05 10.29 35.87
CA ALA A 648 14.05 8.84 35.86
C ALA A 648 13.17 8.31 37.00
N ARG A 649 12.17 7.48 36.71
CA ARG A 649 11.33 6.83 37.73
C ARG A 649 11.92 5.52 38.23
N GLU A 650 12.81 4.94 37.44
CA GLU A 650 13.60 3.75 37.79
C GLU A 650 15.07 3.91 37.37
N ALA A 651 15.95 3.06 37.89
CA ALA A 651 17.37 3.10 37.56
C ALA A 651 17.62 2.47 36.18
N GLY A 652 18.51 3.06 35.39
CA GLY A 652 18.80 2.60 34.02
C GLY A 652 19.95 3.33 33.36
N THR A 653 20.11 3.13 32.06
CA THR A 653 21.04 3.87 31.19
C THR A 653 20.23 4.77 30.27
N VAL A 654 20.58 6.05 30.23
CA VAL A 654 19.82 7.06 29.47
C VAL A 654 20.28 7.10 28.02
N ALA A 655 19.34 7.26 27.09
CA ALA A 655 19.63 7.59 25.70
C ALA A 655 18.47 8.37 25.08
N GLY A 656 18.80 9.39 24.28
CA GLY A 656 17.84 10.20 23.53
C GLY A 656 17.57 11.58 24.12
N LEU A 657 18.43 12.11 25.00
CA LEU A 657 18.23 13.44 25.59
C LEU A 657 18.19 14.55 24.53
N ARG A 658 19.10 14.51 23.54
CA ARG A 658 19.12 15.46 22.43
C ARG A 658 17.91 15.32 21.50
N ILE A 659 17.36 14.11 21.41
CA ILE A 659 16.16 13.83 20.60
C ILE A 659 14.92 14.38 21.32
N ALA A 660 14.84 14.21 22.64
CA ALA A 660 13.79 14.84 23.45
C ALA A 660 13.86 16.37 23.38
N GLU A 661 15.06 16.94 23.39
CA GLU A 661 15.29 18.37 23.20
C GLU A 661 14.87 18.84 21.80
N ALA A 662 15.15 18.05 20.75
CA ALA A 662 14.71 18.36 19.39
C ALA A 662 13.18 18.44 19.32
N VAL A 663 12.46 17.50 19.92
CA VAL A 663 10.99 17.55 20.02
C VAL A 663 10.51 18.84 20.69
N VAL A 664 11.13 19.25 21.80
CA VAL A 664 10.75 20.48 22.50
C VAL A 664 11.05 21.72 21.65
N SER A 665 12.19 21.72 20.94
CA SER A 665 12.60 22.84 20.08
C SER A 665 11.64 23.10 18.92
N LEU A 666 10.99 22.05 18.40
CA LEU A 666 10.02 22.17 17.30
C LEU A 666 8.68 22.79 17.74
N ILE A 667 8.36 22.76 19.04
CA ILE A 667 7.14 23.37 19.59
C ILE A 667 7.39 24.77 20.16
N CYS A 668 8.59 25.02 20.69
CA CYS A 668 8.91 26.30 21.32
C CYS A 668 9.25 27.37 20.28
N GLU A 669 8.27 28.23 19.96
CA GLU A 669 8.45 29.35 19.00
C GLU A 669 9.31 30.53 19.55
N GLU A 670 9.56 30.58 20.87
CA GLU A 670 10.39 31.59 21.54
C GLU A 670 11.66 30.94 22.17
N GLU A 671 12.68 31.73 22.52
CA GLU A 671 13.89 31.21 23.21
C GLU A 671 13.52 30.43 24.47
N PHE A 672 13.95 29.16 24.54
CA PHE A 672 13.79 28.28 25.70
C PHE A 672 15.17 27.94 26.30
N GLU A 673 15.20 27.65 27.60
CA GLU A 673 16.44 27.30 28.31
C GLU A 673 16.49 25.80 28.59
N VAL A 674 17.60 25.15 28.26
CA VAL A 674 17.84 23.72 28.49
C VAL A 674 19.03 23.53 29.42
N GLU A 675 18.84 22.77 30.49
CA GLU A 675 19.88 22.31 31.39
C GLU A 675 19.96 20.78 31.35
N ARG A 676 21.08 20.24 30.86
CA ARG A 676 21.37 18.80 30.80
C ARG A 676 22.10 18.40 32.08
N HIS A 677 21.53 17.50 32.87
CA HIS A 677 22.10 17.05 34.15
C HIS A 677 22.93 15.78 34.01
N VAL A 678 22.71 15.03 32.93
CA VAL A 678 23.40 13.79 32.56
C VAL A 678 23.59 13.75 31.04
N GLU A 679 24.43 12.83 30.59
CA GLU A 679 24.70 12.58 29.17
C GLU A 679 24.10 11.25 28.70
N ASP A 680 23.76 11.11 27.42
CA ASP A 680 23.38 9.80 26.86
C ASP A 680 24.52 8.79 27.07
N GLY A 681 24.18 7.62 27.61
CA GLY A 681 25.10 6.58 28.04
C GLY A 681 25.40 6.57 29.54
N ASP A 682 25.01 7.62 30.27
CA ASP A 682 25.14 7.64 31.74
C ASP A 682 24.16 6.68 32.41
N GLN A 683 24.61 6.07 33.51
CA GLN A 683 23.75 5.31 34.41
C GLN A 683 23.12 6.24 35.45
N VAL A 684 21.83 6.09 35.67
CA VAL A 684 21.03 6.96 36.53
C VAL A 684 20.23 6.19 37.57
N GLU A 685 19.89 6.85 38.66
CA GLU A 685 19.08 6.30 39.76
C GLU A 685 17.63 6.84 39.72
N ALA A 686 16.70 6.09 40.31
CA ALA A 686 15.32 6.53 40.45
C ALA A 686 15.22 7.86 41.23
N GLY A 687 14.53 8.84 40.66
CA GLY A 687 14.38 10.20 41.18
C GLY A 687 15.44 11.20 40.69
N GLN A 688 16.40 10.77 39.86
CA GLN A 688 17.39 11.67 39.27
C GLN A 688 16.79 12.47 38.11
N VAL A 689 17.01 13.79 38.13
CA VAL A 689 16.67 14.67 37.01
C VAL A 689 17.70 14.50 35.91
N LEU A 690 17.23 14.34 34.68
CA LEU A 690 18.03 14.05 33.49
C LEU A 690 18.21 15.31 32.63
N LEU A 691 17.10 16.01 32.39
CA LEU A 691 16.99 17.19 31.56
C LEU A 691 15.97 18.14 32.21
N SER A 692 16.32 19.42 32.33
CA SER A 692 15.38 20.46 32.72
C SER A 692 15.18 21.42 31.56
N VAL A 693 13.93 21.70 31.20
CA VAL A 693 13.60 22.66 30.13
C VAL A 693 12.65 23.72 30.65
N ARG A 694 13.00 24.99 30.46
CA ARG A 694 12.17 26.14 30.84
C ARG A 694 11.63 26.82 29.58
N SER A 695 10.31 26.81 29.44
CA SER A 695 9.58 27.44 28.32
C SER A 695 8.13 27.74 28.73
N ARG A 696 7.31 28.21 27.79
CA ARG A 696 5.86 28.35 27.98
C ARG A 696 5.28 27.00 28.41
N THR A 697 4.46 27.01 29.45
CA THR A 697 3.91 25.78 30.05
C THR A 697 3.08 24.97 29.05
N ARG A 698 2.38 25.65 28.11
CA ARG A 698 1.62 24.97 27.05
C ARG A 698 2.54 24.18 26.11
N ASP A 699 3.64 24.79 25.67
CA ASP A 699 4.61 24.17 24.76
C ASP A 699 5.26 22.94 25.37
N LEU A 700 5.62 23.03 26.66
CA LEU A 700 6.19 21.91 27.42
C LEU A 700 5.21 20.73 27.52
N LEU A 701 3.92 21.01 27.75
CA LEU A 701 2.88 19.98 27.84
C LEU A 701 2.54 19.38 26.48
N THR A 702 2.54 20.18 25.42
CA THR A 702 2.35 19.71 24.04
C THR A 702 3.50 18.80 23.59
N ALA A 703 4.75 19.10 23.97
CA ALA A 703 5.90 18.28 23.65
C ALA A 703 6.04 17.03 24.55
N GLU A 704 5.38 17.00 25.72
CA GLU A 704 5.62 16.03 26.80
C GLU A 704 5.56 14.59 26.31
N ARG A 705 4.43 14.18 25.71
CA ARG A 705 4.20 12.77 25.39
C ARG A 705 5.16 12.27 24.32
N THR A 706 5.37 13.07 23.28
CA THR A 706 6.29 12.74 22.19
C THR A 706 7.73 12.63 22.67
N ALA A 707 8.20 13.60 23.46
CA ALA A 707 9.55 13.58 24.02
C ALA A 707 9.75 12.38 24.96
N LEU A 708 8.78 12.09 25.84
CA LEU A 708 8.85 10.94 26.74
C LEU A 708 8.81 9.61 25.99
N ASN A 709 7.94 9.44 24.98
CA ASN A 709 7.85 8.19 24.24
C ASN A 709 9.19 7.82 23.58
N LEU A 710 9.86 8.79 22.94
CA LEU A 710 11.17 8.57 22.33
C LEU A 710 12.25 8.34 23.40
N LEU A 711 12.33 9.20 24.43
CA LEU A 711 13.35 9.11 25.47
C LEU A 711 13.25 7.80 26.28
N CYS A 712 12.03 7.39 26.68
CA CYS A 712 11.79 6.15 27.42
C CYS A 712 12.14 4.93 26.58
N HIS A 713 11.78 4.92 25.29
CA HIS A 713 12.08 3.80 24.38
C HIS A 713 13.58 3.64 24.16
N LEU A 714 14.27 4.74 23.83
CA LEU A 714 15.71 4.72 23.59
C LEU A 714 16.50 4.40 24.86
N SER A 715 16.12 4.98 26.00
CA SER A 715 16.73 4.65 27.30
C SER A 715 16.46 3.19 27.70
N GLY A 716 15.31 2.63 27.34
CA GLY A 716 15.01 1.20 27.51
C GLY A 716 15.98 0.30 26.73
N ILE A 717 16.23 0.63 25.46
CA ILE A 717 17.21 -0.06 24.61
C ILE A 717 18.63 0.06 25.19
N ALA A 718 19.03 1.25 25.61
CA ALA A 718 20.35 1.48 26.21
C ALA A 718 20.51 0.69 27.51
N THR A 719 19.48 0.68 28.36
CA THR A 719 19.46 -0.09 29.62
C THR A 719 19.54 -1.59 29.38
N ALA A 720 18.75 -2.12 28.44
CA ALA A 720 18.80 -3.52 28.05
C ALA A 720 20.19 -3.88 27.52
N THR A 721 20.76 -3.05 26.65
CA THR A 721 22.09 -3.27 26.08
C THR A 721 23.18 -3.21 27.16
N ARG A 722 23.07 -2.29 28.13
CA ARG A 722 24.00 -2.17 29.25
C ARG A 722 24.07 -3.45 30.08
N ALA A 723 22.93 -4.05 30.38
CA ALA A 723 22.88 -5.34 31.08
C ALA A 723 23.69 -6.42 30.35
N TRP A 724 23.61 -6.49 29.01
CA TRP A 724 24.43 -7.41 28.22
C TRP A 724 25.91 -7.04 28.24
N ALA A 725 26.25 -5.77 28.09
CA ALA A 725 27.63 -5.29 28.16
C ALA A 725 28.27 -5.63 29.53
N ASP A 726 27.54 -5.45 30.62
CA ASP A 726 27.95 -5.83 31.98
C ASP A 726 28.19 -7.33 32.13
N ALA A 727 27.32 -8.15 31.57
CA ALA A 727 27.47 -9.61 31.61
C ALA A 727 28.73 -10.11 30.87
N LEU A 728 29.21 -9.34 29.88
CA LEU A 728 30.36 -9.68 29.04
C LEU A 728 31.70 -9.10 29.54
N VAL A 729 31.69 -8.29 30.60
CA VAL A 729 32.92 -7.70 31.16
C VAL A 729 33.95 -8.79 31.48
N GLY A 730 35.13 -8.67 30.88
CA GLY A 730 36.26 -9.59 31.06
C GLY A 730 36.31 -10.79 30.11
N THR A 731 35.32 -10.94 29.21
CA THR A 731 35.26 -12.08 28.26
C THR A 731 35.91 -11.78 26.89
N GLY A 732 36.14 -10.50 26.56
CA GLY A 732 36.65 -10.04 25.27
C GLY A 732 35.57 -9.88 24.19
N ALA A 733 34.38 -10.48 24.40
CA ALA A 733 33.23 -10.35 23.51
C ALA A 733 32.46 -9.03 23.73
N VAL A 734 31.79 -8.55 22.70
CA VAL A 734 30.94 -7.35 22.75
C VAL A 734 29.52 -7.68 22.27
N VAL A 735 28.51 -7.16 22.95
CA VAL A 735 27.12 -7.31 22.50
C VAL A 735 26.87 -6.46 21.27
N ARG A 736 26.17 -7.03 20.29
CA ARG A 736 25.90 -6.40 19.00
C ARG A 736 24.41 -6.43 18.68
N ASP A 737 23.93 -5.35 18.06
CA ASP A 737 22.56 -5.29 17.58
C ASP A 737 22.33 -6.11 16.31
N THR A 738 21.13 -6.00 15.74
CA THR A 738 20.80 -6.56 14.41
C THR A 738 20.06 -5.51 13.58
N ARG A 739 19.52 -5.90 12.41
CA ARG A 739 18.56 -5.07 11.64
C ARG A 739 17.10 -5.26 12.05
N LYS A 740 16.81 -5.99 13.14
CA LYS A 740 15.45 -6.13 13.69
C LYS A 740 15.06 -4.89 14.49
N THR A 741 14.93 -3.76 13.79
CA THR A 741 14.53 -2.46 14.34
C THR A 741 13.10 -2.16 13.93
N HIS A 742 12.45 -1.24 14.63
CA HIS A 742 11.18 -0.69 14.16
C HIS A 742 11.42 0.10 12.85
N PRO A 743 10.50 0.06 11.88
CA PRO A 743 10.53 0.94 10.71
C PRO A 743 10.63 2.41 11.14
N GLY A 744 11.36 3.24 10.38
CA GLY A 744 11.58 4.67 10.68
C GLY A 744 12.59 4.96 11.80
N LEU A 745 12.72 4.12 12.83
CA LEU A 745 13.53 4.43 14.03
C LEU A 745 14.93 3.78 14.05
N ARG A 746 15.44 3.31 12.91
CA ARG A 746 16.64 2.45 12.89
C ARG A 746 17.88 3.17 13.43
N SER A 747 18.18 4.37 12.96
CA SER A 747 19.35 5.14 13.38
C SER A 747 19.30 5.45 14.88
N LEU A 748 18.14 5.88 15.37
CA LEU A 748 17.89 6.20 16.78
C LEU A 748 18.03 4.96 17.68
N GLN A 749 17.42 3.84 17.31
CA GLN A 749 17.51 2.59 18.09
C GLN A 749 18.94 2.04 18.13
N LYS A 750 19.68 2.14 17.02
CA LYS A 750 21.09 1.74 16.96
C LYS A 750 22.00 2.73 17.70
N TYR A 751 21.64 4.01 17.75
CA TYR A 751 22.29 4.97 18.62
C TYR A 751 22.12 4.59 20.10
N ALA A 752 20.91 4.23 20.53
CA ALA A 752 20.66 3.78 21.89
C ALA A 752 21.45 2.51 22.28
N VAL A 753 21.65 1.57 21.34
CA VAL A 753 22.56 0.42 21.56
C VAL A 753 23.98 0.89 21.86
N ARG A 754 24.52 1.86 21.10
CA ARG A 754 25.86 2.43 21.36
C ARG A 754 25.94 3.08 22.73
N CYS A 755 24.90 3.83 23.14
CA CYS A 755 24.82 4.43 24.47
C CYS A 755 24.85 3.37 25.59
N GLY A 756 24.22 2.21 25.37
CA GLY A 756 24.29 1.07 26.30
C GLY A 756 25.63 0.31 26.32
N GLY A 757 26.60 0.70 25.48
CA GLY A 757 27.90 0.02 25.37
C GLY A 757 27.93 -1.17 24.42
N GLY A 758 26.89 -1.34 23.59
CA GLY A 758 26.90 -2.29 22.48
C GLY A 758 27.53 -1.72 21.22
N VAL A 759 27.63 -2.54 20.18
CA VAL A 759 28.11 -2.13 18.85
C VAL A 759 27.09 -2.41 17.77
N ASN A 760 27.14 -1.64 16.69
CA ASN A 760 26.22 -1.80 15.58
C ASN A 760 26.71 -2.90 14.62
N HIS A 761 25.76 -3.66 14.07
CA HIS A 761 25.98 -4.64 13.02
C HIS A 761 26.14 -3.98 11.65
N ARG A 762 25.06 -3.88 10.88
CA ARG A 762 24.96 -3.09 9.65
C ARG A 762 23.69 -2.23 9.68
N MET A 763 23.70 -1.07 9.02
CA MET A 763 22.52 -0.18 8.94
C MET A 763 21.56 -0.63 7.84
N SER A 764 22.09 -1.06 6.70
CA SER A 764 21.34 -1.42 5.50
C SER A 764 21.78 -2.78 4.92
N LEU A 765 21.11 -3.24 3.86
CA LEU A 765 21.56 -4.40 3.09
C LEU A 765 22.81 -4.11 2.24
N SER A 766 23.12 -2.82 2.05
CA SER A 766 24.18 -2.33 1.17
C SER A 766 25.50 -2.07 1.90
N ASP A 767 25.50 -1.97 3.24
CA ASP A 767 26.74 -1.65 4.00
C ASP A 767 27.63 -2.86 4.23
N ALA A 768 27.02 -4.05 4.27
CA ALA A 768 27.72 -5.33 4.39
C ALA A 768 26.83 -6.44 3.83
N ALA A 769 27.44 -7.39 3.13
CA ALA A 769 26.77 -8.60 2.70
C ALA A 769 26.73 -9.61 3.85
N LEU A 770 25.56 -10.19 4.09
CA LEU A 770 25.38 -11.30 5.03
C LEU A 770 24.83 -12.48 4.24
N ILE A 771 25.70 -13.46 3.99
CA ILE A 771 25.35 -14.70 3.30
C ILE A 771 24.67 -15.62 4.33
N LYS A 772 23.48 -16.08 3.97
CA LYS A 772 22.60 -16.95 4.78
C LYS A 772 22.19 -18.14 3.94
N ASP A 773 21.55 -19.13 4.54
CA ASP A 773 21.12 -20.39 3.91
C ASP A 773 20.45 -20.21 2.55
N ASN A 774 19.50 -19.28 2.43
CA ASN A 774 18.82 -19.03 1.15
C ASN A 774 19.77 -18.54 0.04
N HIS A 775 20.78 -17.74 0.40
CA HIS A 775 21.81 -17.28 -0.53
C HIS A 775 22.77 -18.40 -0.91
N VAL A 776 23.11 -19.26 0.06
CA VAL A 776 23.93 -20.47 -0.16
C VAL A 776 23.24 -21.41 -1.14
N VAL A 777 21.95 -21.67 -0.93
CA VAL A 777 21.12 -22.51 -1.81
C VAL A 777 21.04 -21.90 -3.21
N ALA A 778 20.76 -20.59 -3.31
CA ALA A 778 20.65 -19.91 -4.60
C ALA A 778 21.98 -19.89 -5.39
N ALA A 779 23.11 -19.77 -4.71
CA ALA A 779 24.43 -19.73 -5.33
C ALA A 779 25.03 -21.13 -5.62
N GLY A 780 24.40 -22.20 -5.12
CA GLY A 780 24.91 -23.58 -5.27
C GLY A 780 26.03 -23.94 -4.30
N GLY A 781 26.21 -23.18 -3.22
CA GLY A 781 27.18 -23.45 -2.16
C GLY A 781 27.70 -22.19 -1.47
N VAL A 782 28.25 -22.37 -0.27
CA VAL A 782 28.76 -21.29 0.60
C VAL A 782 29.95 -20.57 -0.05
N ALA A 783 30.88 -21.33 -0.63
CA ALA A 783 32.07 -20.76 -1.27
C ALA A 783 31.72 -20.06 -2.59
N GLU A 784 30.69 -20.54 -3.29
CA GLU A 784 30.12 -19.95 -4.50
C GLU A 784 29.46 -18.61 -4.17
N ALA A 785 28.61 -18.57 -3.13
CA ALA A 785 27.98 -17.34 -2.65
C ALA A 785 29.02 -16.29 -2.25
N PHE A 786 30.03 -16.67 -1.47
CA PHE A 786 31.09 -15.77 -1.04
C PHE A 786 31.88 -15.19 -2.21
N ARG A 787 32.28 -16.05 -3.16
CA ARG A 787 33.00 -15.61 -4.37
C ARG A 787 32.13 -14.72 -5.26
N ALA A 788 30.84 -14.99 -5.37
CA ALA A 788 29.92 -14.17 -6.15
C ALA A 788 29.81 -12.75 -5.56
N VAL A 789 29.66 -12.65 -4.23
CA VAL A 789 29.63 -11.35 -3.54
C VAL A 789 30.96 -10.61 -3.72
N LYS A 790 32.10 -11.27 -3.47
CA LYS A 790 33.42 -10.63 -3.65
C LYS A 790 33.75 -10.26 -5.09
N ALA A 791 33.21 -10.98 -6.07
CA ALA A 791 33.38 -10.63 -7.49
C ALA A 791 32.56 -9.39 -7.87
N ALA A 792 31.33 -9.27 -7.37
CA ALA A 792 30.45 -8.14 -7.67
C ALA A 792 30.78 -6.90 -6.84
N TYR A 793 31.17 -7.08 -5.57
CA TYR A 793 31.43 -6.03 -4.59
C TYR A 793 32.73 -6.32 -3.80
N PRO A 794 33.92 -6.09 -4.40
CA PRO A 794 35.21 -6.49 -3.81
C PRO A 794 35.48 -5.87 -2.44
N GLU A 795 35.13 -4.59 -2.30
CA GLU A 795 35.39 -3.77 -1.11
C GLU A 795 34.33 -3.94 -0.02
N LEU A 796 33.21 -4.62 -0.31
CA LEU A 796 32.13 -4.78 0.66
C LEU A 796 32.52 -5.81 1.73
N PRO A 797 32.32 -5.51 3.03
CA PRO A 797 32.45 -6.50 4.09
C PRO A 797 31.46 -7.64 3.88
N VAL A 798 31.92 -8.88 4.08
CA VAL A 798 31.10 -10.08 3.90
C VAL A 798 31.15 -10.91 5.17
N GLU A 799 29.97 -11.18 5.72
CA GLU A 799 29.75 -12.12 6.80
C GLU A 799 29.03 -13.35 6.27
N VAL A 800 29.43 -14.52 6.77
CA VAL A 800 28.83 -15.80 6.36
C VAL A 800 28.25 -16.49 7.58
N GLU A 801 26.95 -16.76 7.51
CA GLU A 801 26.23 -17.57 8.49
C GLU A 801 26.55 -19.06 8.28
N VAL A 802 26.79 -19.74 9.39
CA VAL A 802 26.96 -21.20 9.45
C VAL A 802 26.14 -21.77 10.60
N ASP A 803 25.56 -22.94 10.38
CA ASP A 803 24.71 -23.68 11.34
C ASP A 803 25.40 -24.94 11.90
N THR A 804 26.54 -25.33 11.31
CA THR A 804 27.30 -26.53 11.68
C THR A 804 28.82 -26.29 11.67
N LEU A 805 29.56 -26.99 12.54
CA LEU A 805 31.04 -26.89 12.61
C LEU A 805 31.73 -27.27 11.30
N GLU A 806 31.11 -28.14 10.51
CA GLU A 806 31.63 -28.66 9.25
C GLU A 806 31.66 -27.62 8.13
N GLN A 807 30.85 -26.55 8.25
CA GLN A 807 30.82 -25.44 7.29
C GLN A 807 31.96 -24.43 7.52
N ILE A 808 32.57 -24.41 8.71
CA ILE A 808 33.60 -23.42 9.07
C ILE A 808 34.86 -23.52 8.18
N PRO A 809 35.48 -24.70 7.96
CA PRO A 809 36.71 -24.78 7.16
C PRO A 809 36.52 -24.27 5.72
N PRO A 810 35.47 -24.66 4.96
CA PRO A 810 35.21 -24.09 3.64
C PRO A 810 35.03 -22.57 3.60
N VAL A 811 34.38 -22.00 4.62
CA VAL A 811 34.18 -20.54 4.76
C VAL A 811 35.50 -19.82 4.99
N LEU A 812 36.35 -20.37 5.86
CA LEU A 812 37.68 -19.82 6.12
C LEU A 812 38.60 -19.92 4.92
N ASP A 813 38.58 -21.04 4.21
CA ASP A 813 39.40 -21.26 3.02
C ASP A 813 38.96 -20.35 1.86
N ALA A 814 37.69 -19.95 1.82
CA ALA A 814 37.17 -18.95 0.89
C ALA A 814 37.61 -17.51 1.22
N GLY A 815 38.10 -17.26 2.44
CA GLY A 815 38.61 -15.96 2.89
C GLY A 815 37.59 -15.09 3.62
N ALA A 816 36.56 -15.67 4.24
CA ALA A 816 35.64 -14.90 5.06
C ALA A 816 36.32 -14.33 6.31
N GLU A 817 36.12 -13.04 6.56
CA GLU A 817 36.72 -12.30 7.68
C GLU A 817 35.81 -12.27 8.92
N LEU A 818 34.51 -12.54 8.73
CA LEU A 818 33.50 -12.57 9.77
C LEU A 818 32.55 -13.77 9.54
N ILE A 819 32.32 -14.55 10.58
CA ILE A 819 31.48 -15.76 10.54
C ILE A 819 30.44 -15.68 11.66
N LEU A 820 29.18 -15.84 11.29
CA LEU A 820 28.05 -15.89 12.22
C LEU A 820 27.70 -17.35 12.52
N LEU A 821 27.78 -17.74 13.78
CA LEU A 821 27.50 -19.08 14.30
C LEU A 821 26.05 -19.12 14.80
N ASP A 822 25.12 -19.64 14.00
CA ASP A 822 23.69 -19.63 14.32
C ASP A 822 23.25 -20.84 15.14
N ASN A 823 22.67 -20.61 16.32
CA ASN A 823 22.15 -21.61 17.25
C ASN A 823 23.17 -22.64 17.79
N PHE A 824 24.45 -22.29 17.82
CA PHE A 824 25.50 -23.15 18.39
C PHE A 824 25.39 -23.24 19.92
N THR A 825 25.63 -24.43 20.48
CA THR A 825 25.81 -24.59 21.93
C THR A 825 27.15 -24.02 22.40
N VAL A 826 27.29 -23.77 23.70
CA VAL A 826 28.55 -23.27 24.30
C VAL A 826 29.74 -24.19 23.99
N GLU A 827 29.54 -25.51 23.96
CA GLU A 827 30.56 -26.48 23.58
C GLU A 827 30.95 -26.33 22.10
N GLN A 828 29.97 -26.21 21.21
CA GLN A 828 30.22 -26.01 19.78
C GLN A 828 30.91 -24.67 19.51
N LEU A 829 30.55 -23.61 20.24
CA LEU A 829 31.22 -22.31 20.14
C LEU A 829 32.71 -22.40 20.51
N LYS A 830 33.06 -23.12 21.58
CA LYS A 830 34.47 -23.35 21.96
C LYS A 830 35.24 -24.11 20.88
N GLU A 831 34.59 -25.10 20.27
CA GLU A 831 35.19 -25.85 19.16
C GLU A 831 35.35 -24.97 17.92
N ALA A 832 34.36 -24.14 17.58
CA ALA A 832 34.44 -23.18 16.49
C ALA A 832 35.59 -22.17 16.69
N VAL A 833 35.74 -21.62 17.90
CA VAL A 833 36.85 -20.70 18.24
C VAL A 833 38.21 -21.39 18.06
N GLN A 834 38.33 -22.67 18.46
CA GLN A 834 39.56 -23.45 18.24
C GLN A 834 39.82 -23.73 16.76
N LEU A 835 38.78 -24.02 15.96
CA LEU A 835 38.88 -24.27 14.51
C LEU A 835 39.27 -23.03 13.72
N VAL A 836 38.70 -21.88 14.08
CA VAL A 836 38.99 -20.59 13.44
C VAL A 836 40.39 -20.12 13.80
N ALA A 837 40.83 -20.33 15.05
CA ALA A 837 42.17 -20.02 15.53
C ALA A 837 42.62 -18.57 15.22
N GLY A 838 41.67 -17.62 15.30
CA GLY A 838 41.90 -16.19 15.05
C GLY A 838 41.99 -15.78 13.56
N ARG A 839 41.64 -16.66 12.62
CA ARG A 839 41.64 -16.34 11.17
C ARG A 839 40.45 -15.48 10.72
N ALA A 840 39.35 -15.50 11.48
CA ALA A 840 38.15 -14.70 11.25
C ALA A 840 37.56 -14.30 12.60
N LYS A 841 36.76 -13.22 12.61
CA LYS A 841 35.95 -12.87 13.77
C LYS A 841 34.72 -13.77 13.84
N LEU A 842 34.26 -14.07 15.05
CA LEU A 842 33.11 -14.93 15.29
C LEU A 842 31.98 -14.17 16.00
N GLU A 843 30.78 -14.27 15.44
CA GLU A 843 29.55 -13.73 16.01
C GLU A 843 28.63 -14.89 16.41
N ALA A 844 28.26 -14.99 17.69
CA ALA A 844 27.25 -15.95 18.14
C ALA A 844 25.85 -15.36 17.93
N SER A 845 24.92 -16.15 17.39
CA SER A 845 23.51 -15.79 17.25
C SER A 845 22.59 -16.96 17.58
N GLY A 846 21.29 -16.66 17.73
CA GLY A 846 20.27 -17.67 18.02
C GLY A 846 20.20 -18.09 19.49
N GLY A 847 18.99 -18.06 20.07
CA GLY A 847 18.75 -18.58 21.43
C GLY A 847 19.50 -17.87 22.58
N LEU A 848 20.18 -16.75 22.33
CA LEU A 848 20.96 -16.04 23.34
C LEU A 848 20.05 -15.42 24.41
N THR A 849 20.45 -15.58 25.67
CA THR A 849 19.79 -14.96 26.82
C THR A 849 20.81 -14.30 27.74
N LEU A 850 20.40 -13.28 28.50
CA LEU A 850 21.29 -12.59 29.43
C LEU A 850 21.95 -13.57 30.43
N ALA A 851 21.22 -14.60 30.87
CA ALA A 851 21.72 -15.65 31.77
C ALA A 851 22.85 -16.49 31.15
N THR A 852 22.89 -16.62 29.82
CA THR A 852 23.90 -17.40 29.09
C THR A 852 25.00 -16.54 28.48
N ALA A 853 24.82 -15.21 28.43
CA ALA A 853 25.72 -14.26 27.80
C ALA A 853 27.18 -14.43 28.23
N ARG A 854 27.44 -14.52 29.55
CA ARG A 854 28.79 -14.70 30.08
C ARG A 854 29.44 -16.00 29.61
N ALA A 855 28.71 -17.11 29.69
CA ALA A 855 29.22 -18.42 29.29
C ALA A 855 29.56 -18.46 27.79
N VAL A 856 28.75 -17.78 26.97
CA VAL A 856 29.00 -17.58 25.53
C VAL A 856 30.22 -16.69 25.30
N GLY A 857 30.34 -15.55 25.99
CA GLY A 857 31.52 -14.69 25.87
C GLY A 857 32.82 -15.39 26.28
N GLU A 858 32.81 -16.19 27.35
CA GLU A 858 33.97 -16.97 27.82
C GLU A 858 34.42 -18.06 26.84
N THR A 859 33.67 -18.34 25.78
CA THR A 859 34.12 -19.22 24.68
C THR A 859 35.21 -18.61 23.82
N GLY A 860 35.30 -17.27 23.78
CA GLY A 860 36.24 -16.51 22.95
C GLY A 860 35.67 -16.03 21.62
N VAL A 861 34.34 -16.02 21.44
CA VAL A 861 33.69 -15.31 20.32
C VAL A 861 33.86 -13.80 20.46
N ASP A 862 33.85 -13.07 19.34
CA ASP A 862 34.03 -11.62 19.31
C ASP A 862 32.72 -10.86 19.59
N TYR A 863 31.60 -11.38 19.06
CA TYR A 863 30.30 -10.71 19.14
C TYR A 863 29.17 -11.64 19.60
N LEU A 864 28.20 -11.07 20.30
CA LEU A 864 26.91 -11.70 20.59
C LEU A 864 25.81 -10.87 19.93
N ALA A 865 25.19 -11.40 18.87
CA ALA A 865 24.14 -10.70 18.12
C ALA A 865 22.76 -10.94 18.73
N VAL A 866 22.18 -9.89 19.33
CA VAL A 866 20.94 -9.97 20.08
C VAL A 866 19.87 -9.09 19.43
N GLY A 867 18.94 -9.73 18.71
CA GLY A 867 17.85 -9.01 18.03
C GLY A 867 16.89 -8.30 19.00
N ALA A 868 16.65 -8.89 20.18
CA ALA A 868 15.71 -8.37 21.17
C ALA A 868 16.13 -7.01 21.77
N LEU A 869 17.38 -6.57 21.58
CA LEU A 869 17.87 -5.28 22.09
C LEU A 869 17.07 -4.08 21.58
N THR A 870 16.58 -4.13 20.34
CA THR A 870 15.94 -2.98 19.69
C THR A 870 14.43 -3.12 19.63
N HIS A 871 13.90 -4.27 19.21
CA HIS A 871 12.44 -4.45 19.01
C HIS A 871 11.69 -5.02 20.22
N SER A 872 12.40 -5.43 21.27
CA SER A 872 11.80 -6.07 22.46
C SER A 872 12.35 -5.54 23.78
N ALA A 873 13.14 -4.46 23.77
CA ALA A 873 13.58 -3.83 25.00
C ALA A 873 12.38 -3.24 25.74
N PRO A 874 12.24 -3.48 27.05
CA PRO A 874 11.31 -2.73 27.87
C PRO A 874 11.75 -1.27 27.89
N VAL A 875 10.79 -0.35 27.87
CA VAL A 875 11.07 1.09 28.05
C VAL A 875 11.64 1.34 29.44
N LEU A 876 12.49 2.36 29.58
CA LEU A 876 12.89 2.88 30.88
C LEU A 876 11.87 3.92 31.32
N ASP A 877 11.24 3.74 32.48
CA ASP A 877 10.23 4.69 32.96
C ASP A 877 10.87 6.04 33.34
N ILE A 878 10.57 7.07 32.54
CA ILE A 878 10.96 8.46 32.74
C ILE A 878 9.67 9.28 32.72
N GLY A 879 9.51 10.16 33.70
CA GLY A 879 8.37 11.08 33.77
C GLY A 879 8.80 12.52 33.54
N LEU A 880 7.84 13.38 33.26
CA LEU A 880 8.01 14.82 33.23
C LEU A 880 7.27 15.43 34.42
N ASP A 881 7.99 16.21 35.24
CA ASP A 881 7.41 16.92 36.39
C ASP A 881 7.53 18.43 36.17
N LEU A 882 6.40 19.15 36.23
CA LEU A 882 6.40 20.61 36.15
C LEU A 882 6.70 21.26 37.51
N ARG A 883 7.57 22.27 37.51
CA ARG A 883 7.80 23.18 38.64
C ARG A 883 7.59 24.62 38.19
N SER A 884 6.86 25.38 39.01
CA SER A 884 6.56 26.80 38.80
C SER A 884 7.69 27.71 39.25
#